data_AF-A0A2U3KMN2-F1
#
_entry.id   AF-A0A2U3KMN2-F1
#
_cell.length_a   1.000
_cell.length_b   1.000
_cell.length_c   1.000
_cell.angle_alpha   90.00
_cell.angle_beta   90.00
_cell.angle_gamma   90.00
#
_symmetry.space_group_name_H-M   'P 1'
#
loop_
_entity.id
_entity.type
_entity.pdbx_description
1 polymer ?
#
loop_
_entity_poly.entity_id
_entity_poly.type
_entity_poly.pdbx_seq_one_letter_code
_entity_poly.pdbx_strand_id
1 'polypeptide(L)'
;MSNPCDPPPVNPCDVAPSSSCEVTVNFPATICNRPSLPRIQYRIGQYSDFRAQIFSELDKKALLQGWTHRKPDDPGIALLECAAILGDILTFYQELYANEAWLRTAAWPQSPAAIVRLIGYRPAPGLGGEGYVAFEINGASSVTVPAGFPFSTQIAGMSAPANFETSQSILALPSLSRFSLYAPSQPAGIDNGTFKFAAASTDLTSAGVTLKVNDRLMLEDVTDPANRQIAVVKSVTTQLDQTVMTIAGTWQGSSPAGTMTAYKLGRTFRAFGYNAPATQFSLDSNNTLTSTSVDTTMMVDDILQGFPLERRVDDLSAGITMLVDLQVTTLTGTYNFFQGLPALSVTSSTDSVGPMQGGITRVEFEKSLKTRGRYYKIWQETDRRTALCHEVIGGSFTVTGVRQFTSGTGISQLDYFGDGATYQALDGRLLQFVTLNPDDTAAKVEEAVASIVEAQIGDPGSIGVRSLTVKQGLAQFTSDDFPLSNPTVVVFGNIAPMTQGKTQQVTVLGNGDARQIFQSFQLPKAPLTWLFNEALTPPRAPEVSILVNQIEWTEVDSFFQNGPKDQVYILREDSSGNTWVQFGDGVNGAALPSGVGNVTAQYRTGNGANGWRQSGTKPQANGRVANLSQVRVYEQVTGGTSDEDPSHVKQAAPARVQELGRVVSLSDFECEALAVPGVEKALAVWDAQENVPLLKLTVLLSNDTPAQLGSVQTAMTLANTSRGASRFPVLVVDASLEYVYLGVTIGLLSGYQSDPTLTAVEAALGVVPSDGSAAPAGGLFSLDRRSLGEEEYSSRIEGTVQNVEGVAWVEVTALWSLGTAKDPSTLFVRLPILFRRPPFVISCPNTSVLALYDTHFSALVGDS
;
A
#
# COMPACT_ATOMS: atom_id res chain seq x y z
N MET A 1 -19.13 -62.89 -6.33
CA MET A 1 -20.22 -62.34 -5.50
C MET A 1 -20.63 -61.05 -6.16
N SER A 2 -21.82 -61.01 -6.76
CA SER A 2 -22.36 -59.79 -7.40
C SER A 2 -22.54 -58.71 -6.34
N ASN A 3 -22.23 -57.47 -6.71
CA ASN A 3 -22.37 -56.34 -5.82
C ASN A 3 -23.90 -56.08 -5.67
N PRO A 4 -24.47 -55.95 -4.46
CA PRO A 4 -25.89 -55.61 -4.29
C PRO A 4 -26.29 -54.26 -4.92
N CYS A 5 -25.31 -53.51 -5.42
CA CYS A 5 -25.43 -52.26 -6.14
C CYS A 5 -25.39 -52.38 -7.67
N ASP A 6 -25.23 -53.58 -8.23
CA ASP A 6 -25.34 -53.79 -9.68
C ASP A 6 -26.80 -53.56 -10.12
N PRO A 7 -27.07 -52.80 -11.19
CA PRO A 7 -28.42 -52.66 -11.71
C PRO A 7 -28.96 -54.06 -12.07
N PRO A 8 -30.27 -54.32 -11.89
CA PRO A 8 -30.83 -55.55 -12.41
C PRO A 8 -30.52 -55.63 -13.91
N PRO A 9 -30.29 -56.84 -14.47
CA PRO A 9 -30.05 -56.99 -15.90
C PRO A 9 -31.16 -56.28 -16.68
N VAL A 10 -30.75 -55.51 -17.69
CA VAL A 10 -31.66 -54.79 -18.60
C VAL A 10 -32.74 -55.76 -19.05
N ASN A 11 -33.99 -55.40 -18.81
CA ASN A 11 -35.13 -56.24 -19.13
C ASN A 11 -35.15 -56.44 -20.66
N PRO A 12 -35.32 -57.66 -21.21
CA PRO A 12 -35.27 -57.92 -22.65
C PRO A 12 -36.30 -57.17 -23.51
N CYS A 13 -37.11 -56.30 -22.90
CA CYS A 13 -38.17 -55.52 -23.52
C CYS A 13 -37.66 -54.29 -24.30
N ASP A 14 -36.39 -53.88 -24.18
CA ASP A 14 -35.84 -52.70 -24.86
C ASP A 14 -35.58 -52.89 -26.38
N VAL A 15 -35.96 -54.04 -26.96
CA VAL A 15 -35.63 -54.39 -28.36
C VAL A 15 -36.85 -54.70 -29.26
N ALA A 16 -38.11 -54.58 -28.80
CA ALA A 16 -39.26 -54.76 -29.70
C ALA A 16 -40.54 -54.00 -29.28
N PRO A 17 -41.24 -53.31 -30.21
CA PRO A 17 -42.50 -52.64 -29.93
C PRO A 17 -43.65 -53.65 -30.00
N SER A 18 -44.04 -54.22 -28.86
CA SER A 18 -45.31 -54.93 -28.75
C SER A 18 -46.07 -54.46 -27.50
N SER A 19 -47.32 -54.10 -27.73
CA SER A 19 -48.27 -53.53 -26.78
C SER A 19 -48.67 -54.54 -25.70
N SER A 20 -48.02 -54.49 -24.53
CA SER A 20 -48.52 -54.88 -23.19
C SER A 20 -47.36 -55.19 -22.22
N CYS A 21 -46.35 -54.32 -22.13
CA CYS A 21 -45.38 -54.42 -21.04
C CYS A 21 -45.94 -53.67 -19.82
N GLU A 22 -46.31 -54.41 -18.76
CA GLU A 22 -46.48 -53.83 -17.43
C GLU A 22 -45.13 -53.24 -17.01
N VAL A 23 -45.04 -51.91 -16.95
CA VAL A 23 -43.93 -51.24 -16.27
C VAL A 23 -44.07 -51.59 -14.81
N THR A 24 -43.30 -52.58 -14.33
CA THR A 24 -43.18 -52.84 -12.91
C THR A 24 -42.61 -51.59 -12.25
N VAL A 25 -43.46 -50.87 -11.53
CA VAL A 25 -43.06 -49.74 -10.69
C VAL A 25 -42.09 -50.30 -9.66
N ASN A 26 -40.81 -49.96 -9.75
CA ASN A 26 -39.79 -50.40 -8.81
C ASN A 26 -39.93 -49.59 -7.51
N PHE A 27 -40.95 -49.94 -6.72
CA PHE A 27 -41.32 -49.24 -5.50
C PHE A 27 -41.59 -50.23 -4.35
N PRO A 28 -41.01 -50.01 -3.14
CA PRO A 28 -40.05 -48.95 -2.84
C PRO A 28 -38.71 -49.17 -3.58
N ALA A 29 -38.09 -48.09 -4.02
CA ALA A 29 -36.79 -48.14 -4.66
C ALA A 29 -35.73 -48.69 -3.70
N THR A 30 -34.89 -49.61 -4.18
CA THR A 30 -33.77 -50.16 -3.41
C THR A 30 -32.72 -49.08 -3.17
N ILE A 31 -32.46 -48.77 -1.90
CA ILE A 31 -31.41 -47.80 -1.53
C ILE A 31 -30.04 -48.48 -1.68
N CYS A 32 -29.27 -48.06 -2.66
CA CYS A 32 -27.85 -48.40 -2.80
C CYS A 32 -27.06 -47.10 -3.05
N ASN A 33 -25.95 -46.94 -2.33
CA ASN A 33 -25.01 -45.85 -2.54
C ASN A 33 -23.60 -46.43 -2.70
N ARG A 34 -22.94 -46.12 -3.82
CA ARG A 34 -21.53 -46.48 -4.01
C ARG A 34 -20.67 -45.65 -3.03
N PRO A 35 -19.52 -46.19 -2.56
CA PRO A 35 -18.60 -45.41 -1.74
C PRO A 35 -18.16 -44.11 -2.43
N SER A 36 -17.89 -43.08 -1.62
CA SER A 36 -17.31 -41.80 -2.06
C SER A 36 -18.20 -40.93 -2.96
N LEU A 37 -19.50 -41.20 -3.07
CA LEU A 37 -20.40 -40.26 -3.74
C LEU A 37 -20.49 -38.93 -2.95
N PRO A 38 -20.71 -37.79 -3.63
CA PRO A 38 -20.88 -36.49 -2.98
C PRO A 38 -22.28 -36.31 -2.37
N ARG A 39 -23.19 -37.25 -2.62
CA ARG A 39 -24.57 -37.25 -2.15
C ARG A 39 -25.05 -38.67 -1.87
N ILE A 40 -25.83 -38.84 -0.81
CA ILE A 40 -26.54 -40.06 -0.47
C ILE A 40 -27.93 -39.99 -1.12
N GLN A 41 -28.23 -40.93 -2.01
CA GLN A 41 -29.58 -41.18 -2.49
C GLN A 41 -30.30 -42.03 -1.44
N TYR A 42 -31.34 -41.49 -0.83
CA TYR A 42 -32.10 -42.18 0.23
C TYR A 42 -33.61 -42.20 -0.01
N ARG A 43 -34.08 -41.60 -1.11
CA ARG A 43 -35.51 -41.64 -1.46
C ARG A 43 -35.90 -43.03 -1.94
N ILE A 44 -36.99 -43.55 -1.37
CA ILE A 44 -37.63 -44.80 -1.83
C ILE A 44 -38.65 -44.59 -2.98
N GLY A 45 -38.89 -43.33 -3.36
CA GLY A 45 -39.78 -42.95 -4.46
C GLY A 45 -40.04 -41.45 -4.49
N GLN A 46 -40.46 -40.95 -5.65
CA GLN A 46 -40.97 -39.60 -5.89
C GLN A 46 -42.50 -39.62 -6.05
N TYR A 47 -43.13 -38.45 -6.17
CA TYR A 47 -44.58 -38.33 -6.34
C TYR A 47 -45.16 -39.29 -7.38
N SER A 48 -44.54 -39.38 -8.57
CA SER A 48 -44.97 -40.27 -9.66
C SER A 48 -44.96 -41.74 -9.26
N ASP A 49 -43.95 -42.17 -8.50
CA ASP A 49 -43.75 -43.56 -8.09
C ASP A 49 -44.78 -43.96 -7.04
N PHE A 50 -44.97 -43.11 -6.02
CA PHE A 50 -46.01 -43.30 -5.00
C PHE A 50 -47.40 -43.35 -5.62
N ARG A 51 -47.70 -42.40 -6.52
CA ARG A 51 -48.98 -42.35 -7.23
C ARG A 51 -49.21 -43.60 -8.07
N ALA A 52 -48.22 -44.00 -8.87
CA ALA A 52 -48.31 -45.19 -9.71
C ALA A 52 -48.52 -46.46 -8.86
N GLN A 53 -47.82 -46.59 -7.74
CA GLN A 53 -47.98 -47.73 -6.84
C GLN A 53 -49.37 -47.76 -6.18
N ILE A 54 -49.84 -46.62 -5.68
CA ILE A 54 -51.17 -46.51 -5.04
C ILE A 54 -52.27 -46.92 -6.03
N PHE A 55 -52.18 -46.47 -7.29
CA PHE A 55 -53.14 -46.82 -8.33
C PHE A 55 -53.03 -48.30 -8.72
N SER A 56 -51.82 -48.86 -8.85
CA SER A 56 -51.61 -50.29 -9.11
C SER A 56 -52.23 -51.17 -8.02
N GLU A 57 -52.12 -50.76 -6.75
CA GLU A 57 -52.71 -51.50 -5.64
C GLU A 57 -54.24 -51.36 -5.59
N LEU A 58 -54.77 -50.19 -5.96
CA LEU A 58 -56.21 -49.94 -6.00
C LEU A 58 -56.93 -50.91 -6.93
N ASP A 59 -56.37 -51.14 -8.12
CA ASP A 59 -56.94 -52.04 -9.13
C ASP A 59 -56.92 -53.53 -8.68
N LYS A 60 -56.08 -53.89 -7.70
CA LYS A 60 -55.97 -55.25 -7.15
C LYS A 60 -56.91 -55.51 -5.96
N LYS A 61 -57.49 -54.49 -5.34
CA LYS A 61 -58.36 -54.67 -4.15
C LYS A 61 -59.80 -54.96 -4.55
N ALA A 62 -60.28 -56.17 -4.25
CA ALA A 62 -61.64 -56.62 -4.54
C ALA A 62 -62.75 -55.65 -4.06
N LEU A 63 -62.58 -55.01 -2.90
CA LEU A 63 -63.54 -54.04 -2.35
C LEU A 63 -63.61 -52.73 -3.14
N LEU A 64 -62.57 -52.37 -3.89
CA LEU A 64 -62.46 -51.12 -4.62
C LEU A 64 -62.62 -51.30 -6.15
N GLN A 65 -62.83 -52.53 -6.63
CA GLN A 65 -63.01 -52.82 -8.06
C GLN A 65 -64.16 -52.04 -8.71
N GLY A 66 -65.21 -51.69 -7.95
CA GLY A 66 -66.33 -50.88 -8.44
C GLY A 66 -66.02 -49.39 -8.60
N TRP A 67 -64.92 -48.91 -8.03
CA TRP A 67 -64.46 -47.52 -8.18
C TRP A 67 -63.64 -47.43 -9.46
N THR A 68 -64.24 -46.99 -10.57
CA THR A 68 -63.62 -46.97 -11.92
C THR A 68 -63.23 -45.58 -12.41
N HIS A 69 -63.70 -44.52 -11.75
CA HIS A 69 -63.32 -43.14 -12.09
C HIS A 69 -61.89 -42.86 -11.60
N ARG A 70 -61.06 -42.27 -12.48
CA ARG A 70 -59.61 -42.03 -12.24
C ARG A 70 -59.18 -40.60 -12.59
N LYS A 71 -60.14 -39.70 -12.78
CA LYS A 71 -59.87 -38.33 -13.19
C LYS A 71 -59.70 -37.41 -11.97
N PRO A 72 -59.05 -36.24 -12.13
CA PRO A 72 -58.78 -35.31 -11.02
C PRO A 72 -60.03 -34.71 -10.36
N ASP A 73 -61.21 -34.82 -10.99
CA ASP A 73 -62.49 -34.37 -10.43
C ASP A 73 -63.07 -35.32 -9.37
N ASP A 74 -62.44 -36.48 -9.13
CA ASP A 74 -62.82 -37.42 -8.08
C ASP A 74 -62.15 -37.06 -6.73
N PRO A 75 -62.92 -36.74 -5.68
CA PRO A 75 -62.37 -36.44 -4.36
C PRO A 75 -61.53 -37.57 -3.75
N GLY A 76 -61.86 -38.83 -4.06
CA GLY A 76 -61.08 -39.98 -3.61
C GLY A 76 -59.73 -40.06 -4.31
N ILE A 77 -59.67 -39.73 -5.61
CA ILE A 77 -58.40 -39.68 -6.35
C ILE A 77 -57.54 -38.52 -5.84
N ALA A 78 -58.14 -37.37 -5.60
CA ALA A 78 -57.46 -36.23 -4.98
C ALA A 78 -56.83 -36.62 -3.62
N LEU A 79 -57.53 -37.37 -2.78
CA LEU A 79 -57.00 -37.84 -1.49
C LEU A 79 -55.79 -38.79 -1.66
N LEU A 80 -55.83 -39.68 -2.66
CA LEU A 80 -54.71 -40.57 -2.97
C LEU A 80 -53.50 -39.81 -3.53
N GLU A 81 -53.72 -38.78 -4.34
CA GLU A 81 -52.67 -37.88 -4.80
C GLU A 81 -52.07 -37.07 -3.64
N CYS A 82 -52.89 -36.61 -2.68
CA CYS A 82 -52.39 -36.01 -1.44
C CYS A 82 -51.50 -36.98 -0.64
N ALA A 83 -51.84 -38.27 -0.58
CA ALA A 83 -51.01 -39.28 0.07
C ALA A 83 -49.68 -39.50 -0.69
N ALA A 84 -49.69 -39.45 -2.02
CA ALA A 84 -48.47 -39.52 -2.83
C ALA A 84 -47.57 -38.30 -2.63
N ILE A 85 -48.15 -37.09 -2.54
CA ILE A 85 -47.43 -35.85 -2.21
C ILE A 85 -46.80 -35.96 -0.82
N LEU A 86 -47.55 -36.44 0.18
CA LEU A 86 -47.03 -36.65 1.52
C LEU A 86 -45.85 -37.65 1.51
N GLY A 87 -45.94 -38.72 0.72
CA GLY A 87 -44.85 -39.67 0.52
C GLY A 87 -43.59 -39.02 -0.02
N ASP A 88 -43.70 -38.23 -1.09
CA ASP A 88 -42.57 -37.51 -1.69
C ASP A 88 -41.93 -36.50 -0.72
N ILE A 89 -42.75 -35.74 0.02
CA ILE A 89 -42.26 -34.79 1.02
C ILE A 89 -41.48 -35.52 2.13
N LEU A 90 -42.02 -36.64 2.65
CA LEU A 90 -41.36 -37.38 3.72
C LEU A 90 -40.04 -38.01 3.26
N THR A 91 -40.00 -38.62 2.07
CA THR A 91 -38.78 -39.22 1.53
C THR A 91 -37.74 -38.16 1.16
N PHE A 92 -38.18 -36.98 0.69
CA PHE A 92 -37.30 -35.83 0.49
C PHE A 92 -36.61 -35.41 1.79
N TYR A 93 -37.35 -35.23 2.89
CA TYR A 93 -36.76 -34.85 4.17
C TYR A 93 -35.84 -35.94 4.75
N GLN A 94 -36.19 -37.22 4.59
CA GLN A 94 -35.30 -38.32 4.99
C GLN A 94 -33.97 -38.29 4.24
N GLU A 95 -34.00 -38.05 2.94
CA GLU A 95 -32.80 -37.89 2.13
C GLU A 95 -31.98 -36.67 2.55
N LEU A 96 -32.64 -35.55 2.82
CA LEU A 96 -31.97 -34.35 3.32
C LEU A 96 -31.25 -34.66 4.65
N TYR A 97 -31.93 -35.27 5.62
CA TYR A 97 -31.33 -35.64 6.90
C TYR A 97 -30.19 -36.65 6.76
N ALA A 98 -30.32 -37.62 5.85
CA ALA A 98 -29.25 -38.59 5.58
C ALA A 98 -27.99 -37.91 5.05
N ASN A 99 -28.13 -36.88 4.21
CA ASN A 99 -27.01 -36.11 3.70
C ASN A 99 -26.39 -35.20 4.77
N GLU A 100 -27.18 -34.62 5.67
CA GLU A 100 -26.68 -33.77 6.76
C GLU A 100 -25.95 -34.55 7.88
N ALA A 101 -26.09 -35.88 7.94
CA ALA A 101 -25.49 -36.71 8.98
C ALA A 101 -23.99 -37.01 8.78
N TRP A 102 -23.42 -36.75 7.60
CA TRP A 102 -22.03 -37.05 7.27
C TRP A 102 -21.27 -35.82 6.80
N LEU A 103 -20.03 -35.68 7.25
CA LEU A 103 -19.19 -34.51 6.96
C LEU A 103 -19.11 -34.20 5.45
N ARG A 104 -18.85 -35.22 4.62
CA ARG A 104 -18.71 -35.07 3.16
C ARG A 104 -19.99 -34.57 2.48
N THR A 105 -21.15 -35.05 2.91
CA THR A 105 -22.44 -34.84 2.21
C THR A 105 -23.27 -33.71 2.79
N ALA A 106 -22.95 -33.25 4.01
CA ALA A 106 -23.68 -32.18 4.67
C ALA A 106 -23.59 -30.87 3.88
N ALA A 107 -24.71 -30.23 3.58
CA ALA A 107 -24.76 -29.01 2.79
C ALA A 107 -25.02 -27.77 3.67
N TRP A 108 -25.71 -27.92 4.79
CA TRP A 108 -26.00 -26.79 5.66
C TRP A 108 -24.76 -26.40 6.47
N PRO A 109 -24.34 -25.11 6.50
CA PRO A 109 -23.11 -24.68 7.18
C PRO A 109 -22.99 -25.13 8.65
N GLN A 110 -24.12 -25.27 9.33
CA GLN A 110 -24.17 -25.66 10.74
C GLN A 110 -23.83 -27.13 10.97
N SER A 111 -24.15 -28.01 10.01
CA SER A 111 -24.00 -29.46 10.17
C SER A 111 -22.53 -29.90 10.18
N PRO A 112 -21.65 -29.49 9.23
CA PRO A 112 -20.23 -29.77 9.30
C PRO A 112 -19.62 -29.30 10.62
N ALA A 113 -19.89 -28.05 11.04
CA ALA A 113 -19.39 -27.49 12.29
C ALA A 113 -19.81 -28.30 13.52
N ALA A 114 -21.07 -28.76 13.57
CA ALA A 114 -21.56 -29.60 14.66
C ALA A 114 -20.92 -31.00 14.67
N ILE A 115 -20.73 -31.61 13.49
CA ILE A 115 -20.12 -32.94 13.35
C ILE A 115 -18.65 -32.91 13.77
N VAL A 116 -17.86 -31.96 13.26
CA VAL A 116 -16.42 -31.87 13.56
C VAL A 116 -16.14 -31.49 15.01
N ARG A 117 -17.11 -30.83 15.67
CA ARG A 117 -17.02 -30.55 17.10
C ARG A 117 -17.03 -31.82 17.97
N LEU A 118 -17.67 -32.90 17.51
CA LEU A 118 -17.67 -34.19 18.24
C LEU A 118 -16.28 -34.82 18.32
N ILE A 119 -15.41 -34.53 17.35
CA ILE A 119 -14.02 -35.01 17.28
C ILE A 119 -13.02 -33.98 17.82
N GLY A 120 -13.51 -32.88 18.39
CA GLY A 120 -12.67 -31.84 19.01
C GLY A 120 -12.08 -30.82 18.03
N TYR A 121 -12.36 -30.93 16.73
CA TYR A 121 -11.97 -29.92 15.75
C TYR A 121 -12.85 -28.67 15.89
N ARG A 122 -12.23 -27.50 15.87
CA ARG A 122 -12.91 -26.20 15.92
C ARG A 122 -12.56 -25.44 14.65
N PRO A 123 -13.56 -25.04 13.84
CA PRO A 123 -13.32 -24.18 12.70
C PRO A 123 -12.51 -22.95 13.11
N ALA A 124 -11.61 -22.50 12.25
CA ALA A 124 -10.84 -21.30 12.50
C ALA A 124 -11.74 -20.06 12.51
N PRO A 125 -11.61 -19.18 13.51
CA PRO A 125 -12.32 -17.92 13.52
C PRO A 125 -11.72 -17.00 12.47
N GLY A 126 -12.51 -16.05 11.97
CA GLY A 126 -12.00 -15.00 11.12
C GLY A 126 -11.07 -14.08 11.89
N LEU A 127 -9.95 -13.71 11.27
CA LEU A 127 -8.98 -12.80 11.86
C LEU A 127 -9.26 -11.35 11.52
N GLY A 128 -8.89 -10.46 12.43
CA GLY A 128 -8.83 -9.02 12.22
C GLY A 128 -7.62 -8.63 11.38
N GLY A 129 -7.83 -7.72 10.42
CA GLY A 129 -6.74 -7.18 9.62
C GLY A 129 -5.85 -6.17 10.35
N GLU A 130 -4.66 -5.97 9.82
CA GLU A 130 -3.65 -5.04 10.33
C GLU A 130 -3.10 -4.12 9.23
N GLY A 131 -2.41 -3.06 9.64
CA GLY A 131 -1.75 -2.12 8.73
C GLY A 131 -1.34 -0.85 9.47
N TYR A 132 -1.14 0.24 8.73
CA TYR A 132 -0.76 1.53 9.30
C TYR A 132 -1.78 2.64 9.04
N VAL A 133 -1.88 3.56 10.01
CA VAL A 133 -2.74 4.73 9.96
C VAL A 133 -1.92 6.00 10.20
N ALA A 134 -2.15 7.03 9.39
CA ALA A 134 -1.50 8.34 9.54
C ALA A 134 -2.46 9.38 10.15
N PHE A 135 -1.92 10.21 11.03
CA PHE A 135 -2.66 11.24 11.76
C PHE A 135 -2.22 12.65 11.35
N GLU A 136 -3.20 13.47 10.94
CA GLU A 136 -2.98 14.88 10.71
C GLU A 136 -3.39 15.69 11.94
N ILE A 137 -2.45 16.47 12.49
CA ILE A 137 -2.64 17.29 13.68
C ILE A 137 -2.41 18.76 13.32
N ASN A 138 -3.33 19.62 13.73
CA ASN A 138 -3.22 21.07 13.57
C ASN A 138 -2.50 21.72 14.76
N GLY A 139 -2.04 22.97 14.57
CA GLY A 139 -1.42 23.77 15.61
C GLY A 139 0.11 23.64 15.66
N ALA A 140 0.72 24.01 16.79
CA ALA A 140 2.17 24.09 16.94
C ALA A 140 2.74 23.12 17.99
N SER A 141 1.89 22.45 18.77
CA SER A 141 2.31 21.56 19.86
C SER A 141 2.10 20.11 19.47
N SER A 142 3.00 19.24 19.91
CA SER A 142 2.85 17.79 19.77
C SER A 142 1.68 17.27 20.60
N VAL A 143 1.06 16.19 20.12
CA VAL A 143 -0.11 15.56 20.74
C VAL A 143 0.11 14.06 20.81
N THR A 144 -0.26 13.44 21.94
CA THR A 144 -0.22 11.98 22.09
C THR A 144 -1.49 11.38 21.51
N VAL A 145 -1.36 10.51 20.51
CA VAL A 145 -2.42 9.59 20.09
C VAL A 145 -2.22 8.30 20.89
N PRO A 146 -3.19 7.90 21.75
CA PRO A 146 -3.02 6.73 22.61
C PRO A 146 -3.09 5.44 21.79
N ALA A 147 -2.59 4.34 22.37
CA ALA A 147 -2.99 3.00 21.94
C ALA A 147 -4.50 2.81 22.23
N GLY A 148 -5.18 2.03 21.40
CA GLY A 148 -6.63 1.86 21.46
C GLY A 148 -7.41 3.05 20.87
N PHE A 149 -6.79 3.95 20.11
CA PHE A 149 -7.49 5.08 19.49
C PHE A 149 -8.44 4.57 18.39
N PRO A 150 -9.77 4.73 18.54
CA PRO A 150 -10.71 4.08 17.64
C PRO A 150 -11.02 4.95 16.42
N PHE A 151 -11.10 4.31 15.25
CA PHE A 151 -11.57 4.89 14.00
C PHE A 151 -12.21 3.82 13.12
N SER A 152 -12.83 4.22 12.01
CA SER A 152 -13.43 3.29 11.06
C SER A 152 -13.10 3.68 9.63
N THR A 153 -12.94 2.70 8.75
CA THR A 153 -12.69 2.91 7.33
C THR A 153 -13.44 1.87 6.50
N GLN A 154 -13.90 2.27 5.32
CA GLN A 154 -14.56 1.37 4.39
C GLN A 154 -13.49 0.66 3.55
N ILE A 155 -13.39 -0.66 3.68
CA ILE A 155 -12.49 -1.50 2.89
C ILE A 155 -13.26 -2.04 1.69
N ALA A 156 -12.62 -2.08 0.53
CA ALA A 156 -13.23 -2.63 -0.68
C ALA A 156 -13.64 -4.10 -0.45
N GLY A 157 -14.81 -4.49 -0.96
CA GLY A 157 -15.37 -5.83 -0.78
C GLY A 157 -16.15 -6.06 0.53
N MET A 158 -16.05 -5.16 1.52
CA MET A 158 -16.84 -5.28 2.75
C MET A 158 -18.20 -4.58 2.63
N SER A 159 -19.25 -5.20 3.19
CA SER A 159 -20.60 -4.63 3.21
C SER A 159 -20.79 -3.46 4.18
N ALA A 160 -19.90 -3.31 5.17
CA ALA A 160 -19.93 -2.25 6.16
C ALA A 160 -18.51 -1.77 6.52
N PRO A 161 -18.36 -0.53 7.03
CA PRO A 161 -17.06 -0.02 7.45
C PRO A 161 -16.45 -0.87 8.56
N ALA A 162 -15.18 -1.23 8.41
CA ALA A 162 -14.42 -1.91 9.44
C ALA A 162 -13.98 -0.93 10.52
N ASN A 163 -14.03 -1.38 11.78
CA ASN A 163 -13.53 -0.62 12.92
C ASN A 163 -12.09 -1.02 13.22
N PHE A 164 -11.23 -0.04 13.50
CA PHE A 164 -9.83 -0.22 13.82
C PHE A 164 -9.47 0.55 15.09
N GLU A 165 -8.44 0.06 15.76
CA GLU A 165 -7.81 0.74 16.89
C GLU A 165 -6.28 0.77 16.68
N THR A 166 -5.63 1.84 17.12
CA THR A 166 -4.15 1.89 17.12
C THR A 166 -3.59 0.86 18.10
N SER A 167 -2.61 0.08 17.67
CA SER A 167 -1.98 -0.92 18.54
C SER A 167 -0.94 -0.30 19.48
N GLN A 168 -0.45 0.90 19.15
CA GLN A 168 0.59 1.60 19.91
C GLN A 168 0.28 3.10 20.05
N SER A 169 0.79 3.68 21.15
CA SER A 169 0.76 5.12 21.39
C SER A 169 1.85 5.82 20.58
N ILE A 170 1.54 6.94 19.95
CA ILE A 170 2.51 7.77 19.24
C ILE A 170 2.48 9.22 19.70
N LEU A 171 3.64 9.88 19.67
CA LEU A 171 3.73 11.33 19.77
C LEU A 171 3.64 11.93 18.35
N ALA A 172 2.49 12.51 18.04
CA ALA A 172 2.22 13.15 16.76
C ALA A 172 2.67 14.62 16.78
N LEU A 173 3.46 15.02 15.78
CA LEU A 173 3.94 16.38 15.61
C LEU A 173 3.19 17.06 14.45
N PRO A 174 2.68 18.29 14.62
CA PRO A 174 2.01 19.01 13.52
C PRO A 174 2.88 19.16 12.27
N SER A 175 4.18 19.43 12.44
CA SER A 175 5.15 19.55 11.33
C SER A 175 5.39 18.25 10.56
N LEU A 176 5.04 17.10 11.13
CA LEU A 176 5.16 15.77 10.51
C LEU A 176 3.81 15.18 10.08
N SER A 177 2.73 15.96 10.12
CA SER A 177 1.41 15.54 9.65
C SER A 177 1.38 15.42 8.13
N ARG A 178 1.93 16.41 7.42
CA ARG A 178 2.13 16.40 5.98
C ARG A 178 3.35 17.24 5.67
N PHE A 179 4.38 16.64 5.09
CA PHE A 179 5.58 17.37 4.67
C PHE A 179 6.12 16.76 3.39
N SER A 180 7.15 17.39 2.83
CA SER A 180 7.81 16.93 1.62
C SER A 180 9.28 16.67 1.92
N LEU A 181 9.80 15.65 1.24
CA LEU A 181 11.23 15.42 1.13
C LEU A 181 11.66 15.75 -0.31
N TYR A 182 12.95 15.90 -0.49
CA TYR A 182 13.54 16.40 -1.73
C TYR A 182 14.67 15.48 -2.17
N ALA A 183 14.88 15.34 -3.48
CA ALA A 183 16.02 14.58 -3.98
C ALA A 183 17.33 15.27 -3.56
N PRO A 184 18.39 14.49 -3.23
CA PRO A 184 19.69 15.05 -2.91
C PRO A 184 20.17 15.99 -4.01
N SER A 185 20.66 17.15 -3.59
CA SER A 185 21.01 18.23 -4.51
C SER A 185 22.41 18.78 -4.29
N GLN A 186 23.04 19.22 -5.37
CA GLN A 186 24.35 19.87 -5.35
C GLN A 186 24.28 21.17 -6.17
N PRO A 187 25.02 22.22 -5.78
CA PRO A 187 25.13 23.43 -6.60
C PRO A 187 25.69 23.08 -7.98
N ALA A 188 25.03 23.53 -9.04
CA ALA A 188 25.59 23.42 -10.39
C ALA A 188 26.87 24.27 -10.51
N GLY A 189 27.77 23.86 -11.41
CA GLY A 189 28.88 24.71 -11.82
C GLY A 189 28.39 26.03 -12.41
N ILE A 190 29.15 27.11 -12.20
CA ILE A 190 28.93 28.37 -12.90
C ILE A 190 29.88 28.37 -14.09
N ASP A 191 29.34 28.26 -15.29
CA ASP A 191 30.08 28.26 -16.56
C ASP A 191 29.66 29.42 -17.46
N ASN A 192 30.45 29.68 -18.51
CA ASN A 192 30.02 30.57 -19.58
C ASN A 192 28.66 30.11 -20.13
N GLY A 193 27.70 31.03 -20.21
CA GLY A 193 26.31 30.70 -20.55
C GLY A 193 25.36 30.56 -19.35
N THR A 194 25.85 30.55 -18.11
CA THR A 194 25.00 30.47 -16.90
C THR A 194 24.11 31.70 -16.78
N PHE A 195 22.80 31.51 -16.60
CA PHE A 195 21.84 32.61 -16.49
C PHE A 195 20.98 32.56 -15.22
N LYS A 196 21.15 31.52 -14.40
CA LYS A 196 20.50 31.38 -13.10
C LYS A 196 21.56 31.22 -12.01
N PHE A 197 21.40 31.96 -10.94
CA PHE A 197 22.26 31.93 -9.77
C PHE A 197 21.41 31.74 -8.52
N ALA A 198 22.00 31.20 -7.47
CA ALA A 198 21.37 31.05 -6.17
C ALA A 198 22.20 31.77 -5.11
N ALA A 199 21.53 32.41 -4.16
CA ALA A 199 22.14 32.88 -2.92
C ALA A 199 21.39 32.26 -1.75
N ALA A 200 22.06 31.94 -0.65
CA ALA A 200 21.37 31.55 0.57
C ALA A 200 20.48 32.73 1.02
N SER A 201 19.22 32.46 1.35
CA SER A 201 18.27 33.51 1.72
C SER A 201 18.67 34.20 3.03
N THR A 202 19.35 33.46 3.91
CA THR A 202 19.98 33.97 5.13
C THR A 202 21.12 34.93 4.84
N ASP A 203 21.92 34.68 3.80
CA ASP A 203 23.05 35.54 3.41
C ASP A 203 22.54 36.87 2.85
N LEU A 204 21.51 36.84 2.01
CA LEU A 204 20.84 38.06 1.53
C LEU A 204 20.27 38.90 2.67
N THR A 205 19.63 38.24 3.64
CA THR A 205 19.06 38.90 4.83
C THR A 205 20.17 39.53 5.67
N SER A 206 21.28 38.81 5.90
CA SER A 206 22.44 39.28 6.65
C SER A 206 23.16 40.44 5.94
N ALA A 207 23.17 40.42 4.60
CA ALA A 207 23.66 41.51 3.78
C ALA A 207 22.68 42.71 3.72
N GLY A 208 21.48 42.62 4.28
CA GLY A 208 20.46 43.67 4.17
C GLY A 208 19.98 43.89 2.72
N VAL A 209 20.01 42.83 1.90
CA VAL A 209 19.68 42.88 0.47
C VAL A 209 18.34 42.19 0.21
N THR A 210 17.45 42.88 -0.49
CA THR A 210 16.26 42.27 -1.11
C THR A 210 16.36 42.44 -2.62
N LEU A 211 16.19 41.35 -3.38
CA LEU A 211 16.30 41.36 -4.84
C LEU A 211 14.91 41.46 -5.50
N LYS A 212 14.82 42.28 -6.55
CA LYS A 212 13.62 42.43 -7.39
C LYS A 212 14.01 42.47 -8.87
N VAL A 213 13.01 42.28 -9.73
CA VAL A 213 13.17 42.45 -11.18
C VAL A 213 13.73 43.84 -11.50
N ASN A 214 14.66 43.89 -12.45
CA ASN A 214 15.45 45.05 -12.88
C ASN A 214 16.53 45.56 -11.90
N ASP A 215 16.76 44.88 -10.77
CA ASP A 215 17.95 45.16 -9.96
C ASP A 215 19.23 44.85 -10.75
N ARG A 216 20.26 45.67 -10.55
CA ARG A 216 21.59 45.47 -11.15
C ARG A 216 22.48 44.75 -10.13
N LEU A 217 23.15 43.70 -10.55
CA LEU A 217 24.10 42.94 -9.74
C LEU A 217 25.48 43.04 -10.36
N MET A 218 26.50 43.37 -9.58
CA MET A 218 27.87 43.04 -9.95
C MET A 218 28.14 41.60 -9.50
N LEU A 219 28.51 40.74 -10.44
CA LEU A 219 28.97 39.38 -10.18
C LEU A 219 30.49 39.36 -10.37
N GLU A 220 31.22 38.91 -9.36
CA GLU A 220 32.68 38.86 -9.31
C GLU A 220 33.15 37.46 -8.96
N ASP A 221 34.04 36.90 -9.77
CA ASP A 221 34.76 35.67 -9.45
C ASP A 221 35.74 35.93 -8.30
N VAL A 222 35.62 35.15 -7.22
CA VAL A 222 36.46 35.28 -6.02
C VAL A 222 37.94 34.99 -6.33
N THR A 223 38.20 34.14 -7.33
CA THR A 223 39.55 33.67 -7.67
C THR A 223 40.24 34.53 -8.72
N ASP A 224 39.47 35.22 -9.56
CA ASP A 224 39.97 36.17 -10.54
C ASP A 224 39.05 37.40 -10.62
N PRO A 225 39.32 38.47 -9.85
CA PRO A 225 38.53 39.71 -9.88
C PRO A 225 38.46 40.40 -11.26
N ALA A 226 39.36 40.04 -12.20
CA ALA A 226 39.25 40.52 -13.58
C ALA A 226 38.02 39.91 -14.29
N ASN A 227 37.57 38.74 -13.83
CA ASN A 227 36.41 38.00 -14.29
C ASN A 227 35.13 38.48 -13.55
N ARG A 228 34.55 39.59 -14.02
CA ARG A 228 33.36 40.22 -13.43
C ARG A 228 32.36 40.70 -14.48
N GLN A 229 31.08 40.79 -14.11
CA GLN A 229 30.01 41.25 -14.99
C GLN A 229 28.92 41.99 -14.23
N ILE A 230 28.39 43.06 -14.82
CA ILE A 230 27.13 43.64 -14.37
C ILE A 230 25.97 42.89 -15.05
N ALA A 231 25.15 42.22 -14.25
CA ALA A 231 23.96 41.52 -14.69
C ALA A 231 22.69 42.26 -14.23
N VAL A 232 21.61 42.13 -14.98
CA VAL A 232 20.28 42.68 -14.60
C VAL A 232 19.37 41.52 -14.22
N VAL A 233 18.70 41.60 -13.08
CA VAL A 233 17.79 40.56 -12.61
C VAL A 233 16.50 40.56 -13.43
N LYS A 234 16.18 39.42 -14.06
CA LYS A 234 14.96 39.17 -14.84
C LYS A 234 13.85 38.56 -13.99
N SER A 235 14.17 37.67 -13.06
CA SER A 235 13.21 37.08 -12.12
C SER A 235 13.90 36.65 -10.83
N VAL A 236 13.13 36.59 -9.74
CA VAL A 236 13.55 36.12 -8.43
C VAL A 236 12.50 35.15 -7.91
N THR A 237 12.93 33.96 -7.48
CA THR A 237 12.07 32.92 -6.91
C THR A 237 12.78 32.29 -5.71
N THR A 238 12.03 31.89 -4.69
CA THR A 238 12.60 31.13 -3.57
C THR A 238 12.46 29.64 -3.83
N GLN A 239 13.52 28.88 -3.57
CA GLN A 239 13.56 27.43 -3.64
C GLN A 239 14.25 26.91 -2.37
N LEU A 240 13.48 26.29 -1.48
CA LEU A 240 13.95 25.85 -0.15
C LEU A 240 14.62 26.99 0.63
N ASP A 241 15.90 26.85 0.95
CA ASP A 241 16.74 27.81 1.66
C ASP A 241 17.39 28.87 0.74
N GLN A 242 17.25 28.74 -0.59
CA GLN A 242 17.91 29.61 -1.56
C GLN A 242 16.97 30.58 -2.28
N THR A 243 17.45 31.79 -2.51
CA THR A 243 16.86 32.74 -3.44
C THR A 243 17.52 32.56 -4.81
N VAL A 244 16.75 32.07 -5.77
CA VAL A 244 17.16 31.86 -7.16
C VAL A 244 16.86 33.11 -7.97
N MET A 245 17.90 33.67 -8.59
CA MET A 245 17.82 34.84 -9.46
C MET A 245 18.17 34.45 -10.89
N THR A 246 17.32 34.82 -11.84
CA THR A 246 17.60 34.69 -13.27
C THR A 246 18.06 36.04 -13.78
N ILE A 247 19.18 36.09 -14.51
CA ILE A 247 19.69 37.33 -15.10
C ILE A 247 19.21 37.51 -16.55
N ALA A 248 19.20 38.74 -17.04
CA ALA A 248 19.03 39.06 -18.44
C ALA A 248 20.36 38.78 -19.18
N GLY A 249 20.30 37.92 -20.19
CA GLY A 249 21.51 37.39 -20.85
C GLY A 249 22.09 36.20 -20.09
N THR A 250 23.40 36.03 -20.17
CA THR A 250 24.14 34.95 -19.52
C THR A 250 25.49 35.46 -18.99
N TRP A 251 26.10 34.70 -18.08
CA TRP A 251 27.48 34.88 -17.65
C TRP A 251 28.42 34.73 -18.83
N GLN A 252 29.26 35.73 -19.04
CA GLN A 252 30.25 35.77 -20.14
C GLN A 252 31.68 35.49 -19.65
N GLY A 253 31.87 35.37 -18.35
CA GLY A 253 33.17 35.12 -17.75
C GLY A 253 33.64 33.67 -17.85
N SER A 254 34.86 33.42 -17.35
CA SER A 254 35.37 32.05 -17.13
C SER A 254 34.65 31.36 -15.98
N SER A 255 34.78 30.03 -15.88
CA SER A 255 34.13 29.19 -14.86
C SER A 255 34.78 29.37 -13.48
N PRO A 256 34.11 30.04 -12.52
CA PRO A 256 34.62 30.22 -11.16
C PRO A 256 34.68 28.90 -10.39
N ALA A 257 35.51 28.83 -9.35
CA ALA A 257 35.60 27.67 -8.46
C ALA A 257 34.39 27.55 -7.49
N GLY A 258 33.20 27.34 -8.05
CA GLY A 258 31.95 27.00 -7.34
C GLY A 258 31.19 28.16 -6.71
N THR A 259 31.83 29.29 -6.41
CA THR A 259 31.17 30.47 -5.80
C THR A 259 31.64 31.78 -6.42
N MET A 260 30.79 32.80 -6.35
CA MET A 260 31.08 34.17 -6.74
C MET A 260 30.62 35.14 -5.64
N THR A 261 31.23 36.32 -5.60
CA THR A 261 30.72 37.43 -4.78
C THR A 261 29.76 38.25 -5.63
N ALA A 262 28.62 38.62 -5.04
CA ALA A 262 27.67 39.53 -5.67
C ALA A 262 27.43 40.78 -4.84
N TYR A 263 27.19 41.89 -5.54
CA TYR A 263 26.83 43.18 -4.95
C TYR A 263 25.59 43.71 -5.65
N LYS A 264 24.58 44.12 -4.88
CA LYS A 264 23.44 44.86 -5.44
C LYS A 264 23.87 46.29 -5.72
N LEU A 265 23.77 46.72 -6.98
CA LEU A 265 24.19 48.04 -7.42
C LEU A 265 23.03 49.03 -7.37
N GLY A 266 23.29 50.22 -6.83
CA GLY A 266 22.47 51.40 -7.00
C GLY A 266 22.89 52.16 -8.26
N ARG A 267 23.46 53.34 -8.06
CA ARG A 267 23.94 54.21 -9.14
C ARG A 267 25.36 53.82 -9.56
N THR A 268 25.71 54.18 -10.79
CA THR A 268 27.09 54.08 -11.31
C THR A 268 27.53 55.48 -11.67
N PHE A 269 28.71 55.87 -11.20
CA PHE A 269 29.31 57.17 -11.43
C PHE A 269 30.61 57.00 -12.21
N ARG A 270 30.88 57.92 -13.13
CA ARG A 270 32.20 58.08 -13.75
C ARG A 270 32.99 59.14 -13.01
N ALA A 271 34.30 59.16 -13.20
CA ALA A 271 35.09 60.28 -12.71
C ALA A 271 34.79 61.56 -13.52
N PHE A 272 34.80 62.72 -12.87
CA PHE A 272 34.67 64.00 -13.55
C PHE A 272 35.79 64.20 -14.59
N GLY A 273 35.42 64.65 -15.78
CA GLY A 273 36.32 64.70 -16.93
C GLY A 273 36.39 63.39 -17.73
N TYR A 274 35.48 62.43 -17.51
CA TYR A 274 35.45 61.19 -18.29
C TYR A 274 35.24 61.40 -19.80
N ASN A 275 34.61 62.52 -20.16
CA ASN A 275 34.35 62.97 -21.52
C ASN A 275 35.25 64.15 -21.93
N ALA A 276 36.37 64.36 -21.23
CA ALA A 276 37.33 65.40 -21.59
C ALA A 276 37.88 65.17 -23.01
N PRO A 277 38.01 66.23 -23.83
CA PRO A 277 38.56 66.11 -25.18
C PRO A 277 40.05 65.73 -25.12
N ALA A 278 40.55 65.04 -26.15
CA ALA A 278 41.96 64.64 -26.20
C ALA A 278 42.93 65.83 -26.19
N THR A 279 42.52 66.94 -26.79
CA THR A 279 43.32 68.17 -26.86
C THR A 279 42.46 69.39 -26.52
N GLN A 280 43.08 70.37 -25.89
CA GLN A 280 42.49 71.69 -25.65
C GLN A 280 43.26 72.76 -26.43
N PHE A 281 42.55 73.81 -26.83
CA PHE A 281 43.14 74.96 -27.49
C PHE A 281 43.25 76.11 -26.50
N SER A 282 44.46 76.62 -26.31
CA SER A 282 44.72 77.83 -25.54
C SER A 282 45.36 78.88 -26.44
N LEU A 283 44.95 80.14 -26.27
CA LEU A 283 45.62 81.27 -26.89
C LEU A 283 46.80 81.66 -25.99
N ASP A 284 48.01 81.68 -26.53
CA ASP A 284 49.15 82.27 -25.80
C ASP A 284 49.06 83.81 -25.76
N SER A 285 49.95 84.46 -25.01
CA SER A 285 50.00 85.91 -24.87
C SER A 285 50.25 86.67 -26.18
N ASN A 286 50.55 85.96 -27.28
CA ASN A 286 50.80 86.49 -28.61
C ASN A 286 49.65 86.20 -29.61
N ASN A 287 48.47 85.81 -29.12
CA ASN A 287 47.32 85.40 -29.94
C ASN A 287 47.55 84.15 -30.81
N THR A 288 48.52 83.29 -30.47
CA THR A 288 48.76 82.04 -31.19
C THR A 288 47.89 80.94 -30.60
N LEU A 289 47.11 80.27 -31.46
CA LEU A 289 46.33 79.10 -31.07
C LEU A 289 47.29 77.91 -30.85
N THR A 290 47.46 77.47 -29.62
CA THR A 290 48.27 76.30 -29.25
C THR A 290 47.36 75.15 -28.85
N SER A 291 47.57 73.97 -29.46
CA SER A 291 46.90 72.72 -29.08
C SER A 291 47.77 71.98 -28.07
N THR A 292 47.21 71.70 -26.89
CA THR A 292 47.87 70.93 -25.83
C THR A 292 47.04 69.70 -25.48
N SER A 293 47.69 68.58 -25.13
CA SER A 293 46.97 67.39 -24.65
C SER A 293 46.29 67.71 -23.33
N VAL A 294 45.03 67.29 -23.16
CA VAL A 294 44.39 67.34 -21.84
C VAL A 294 44.91 66.16 -21.03
N ASP A 295 45.48 66.42 -19.87
CA ASP A 295 45.92 65.36 -18.96
C ASP A 295 44.72 64.79 -18.20
N THR A 296 44.36 63.56 -18.53
CA THR A 296 43.28 62.80 -17.86
C THR A 296 43.83 61.79 -16.87
N THR A 297 45.16 61.69 -16.75
CA THR A 297 45.87 60.77 -15.87
C THR A 297 45.70 61.21 -14.42
N MET A 298 45.62 60.24 -13.51
CA MET A 298 45.61 60.44 -12.06
C MET A 298 46.42 59.34 -11.40
N MET A 299 47.16 59.65 -10.34
CA MET A 299 47.71 58.60 -9.49
C MET A 299 46.58 57.83 -8.82
N VAL A 300 46.73 56.51 -8.71
CA VAL A 300 45.73 55.65 -8.04
C VAL A 300 45.53 56.06 -6.57
N ASP A 301 46.57 56.59 -5.91
CA ASP A 301 46.45 57.15 -4.56
C ASP A 301 45.55 58.39 -4.51
N ASP A 302 45.66 59.27 -5.51
CA ASP A 302 44.95 60.56 -5.53
C ASP A 302 43.47 60.36 -5.88
N ILE A 303 43.17 59.44 -6.81
CA ILE A 303 41.78 59.12 -7.14
C ILE A 303 41.07 58.38 -5.99
N LEU A 304 41.79 57.62 -5.16
CA LEU A 304 41.21 56.93 -4.01
C LEU A 304 41.05 57.85 -2.77
N GLN A 305 41.91 58.87 -2.62
CA GLN A 305 41.77 59.90 -1.58
C GLN A 305 40.66 60.91 -1.88
N GLY A 306 40.11 60.90 -3.09
CA GLY A 306 39.00 61.77 -3.43
C GLY A 306 38.52 61.52 -4.85
N PHE A 307 37.76 60.44 -5.02
CA PHE A 307 37.19 60.07 -6.32
C PHE A 307 36.18 61.16 -6.73
N PRO A 308 36.43 61.89 -7.83
CA PRO A 308 35.58 63.00 -8.21
C PRO A 308 34.40 62.49 -9.02
N LEU A 309 33.21 62.40 -8.44
CA LEU A 309 32.03 61.96 -9.18
C LEU A 309 31.71 62.95 -10.32
N GLU A 310 31.23 62.45 -11.46
CA GLU A 310 30.90 63.23 -12.67
C GLU A 310 29.94 64.41 -12.45
N ARG A 311 29.22 64.42 -11.32
CA ARG A 311 28.30 65.47 -10.91
C ARG A 311 28.22 65.57 -9.40
N ARG A 312 27.63 66.66 -8.91
CA ARG A 312 27.21 66.79 -7.52
C ARG A 312 26.08 65.80 -7.19
N VAL A 313 26.22 65.12 -6.06
CA VAL A 313 25.27 64.16 -5.49
C VAL A 313 25.15 64.45 -4.00
N ASP A 314 23.97 64.87 -3.56
CA ASP A 314 23.73 65.39 -2.20
C ASP A 314 23.24 64.31 -1.20
N ASP A 315 22.90 63.12 -1.68
CA ASP A 315 22.32 62.02 -0.89
C ASP A 315 23.29 60.84 -0.67
N LEU A 316 24.58 61.00 -0.96
CA LEU A 316 25.63 60.06 -0.54
C LEU A 316 26.10 60.38 0.88
N SER A 317 26.27 59.36 1.71
CA SER A 317 26.82 59.49 3.07
C SER A 317 28.15 58.75 3.22
N ALA A 318 28.96 59.16 4.19
CA ALA A 318 30.09 58.35 4.64
C ALA A 318 29.61 56.97 5.15
N GLY A 319 30.49 55.96 5.08
CA GLY A 319 30.23 54.58 5.48
C GLY A 319 29.60 53.70 4.40
N ILE A 320 29.10 54.26 3.30
CA ILE A 320 28.59 53.44 2.19
C ILE A 320 29.74 52.73 1.48
N THR A 321 29.54 51.46 1.12
CA THR A 321 30.49 50.72 0.29
C THR A 321 30.30 51.13 -1.16
N MET A 322 31.40 51.44 -1.85
CA MET A 322 31.39 51.61 -3.31
C MET A 322 32.44 50.73 -3.97
N LEU A 323 32.08 50.12 -5.10
CA LEU A 323 33.00 49.34 -5.92
C LEU A 323 33.75 50.30 -6.84
N VAL A 324 35.04 50.45 -6.60
CA VAL A 324 35.93 51.28 -7.42
C VAL A 324 36.57 50.41 -8.49
N ASP A 325 36.35 50.76 -9.76
CA ASP A 325 36.86 50.05 -10.93
C ASP A 325 37.78 51.00 -11.72
N LEU A 326 39.07 50.71 -11.72
CA LEU A 326 40.11 51.52 -12.34
C LEU A 326 40.96 50.66 -13.27
N GLN A 327 41.30 51.20 -14.43
CA GLN A 327 42.38 50.64 -15.25
C GLN A 327 43.69 51.28 -14.80
N VAL A 328 44.57 50.47 -14.18
CA VAL A 328 45.83 50.93 -13.60
C VAL A 328 46.99 50.59 -14.52
N THR A 329 47.74 51.59 -14.93
CA THR A 329 48.97 51.48 -15.71
C THR A 329 50.18 51.64 -14.80
N THR A 330 51.13 50.72 -14.95
CA THR A 330 52.40 50.70 -14.22
C THR A 330 53.57 50.60 -15.21
N LEU A 331 54.80 50.73 -14.70
CA LEU A 331 56.01 50.55 -15.50
C LEU A 331 56.13 49.16 -16.16
N THR A 332 55.42 48.15 -15.65
CA THR A 332 55.49 46.76 -16.12
C THR A 332 54.25 46.30 -16.92
N GLY A 333 53.24 47.17 -17.06
CA GLY A 333 52.00 46.86 -17.78
C GLY A 333 50.75 47.44 -17.13
N THR A 334 49.59 47.14 -17.72
CA THR A 334 48.28 47.60 -17.29
C THR A 334 47.47 46.46 -16.65
N TYR A 335 46.81 46.71 -15.52
CA TYR A 335 45.91 45.78 -14.85
C TYR A 335 44.64 46.48 -14.36
N ASN A 336 43.59 45.75 -14.02
CA ASN A 336 42.36 46.32 -13.48
C ASN A 336 42.41 46.28 -11.95
N PHE A 337 42.19 47.43 -11.31
CA PHE A 337 41.96 47.53 -9.88
C PHE A 337 40.44 47.56 -9.65
N PHE A 338 39.94 46.53 -8.97
CA PHE A 338 38.53 46.41 -8.61
C PHE A 338 38.43 46.10 -7.12
N GLN A 339 37.80 46.99 -6.34
CA GLN A 339 37.67 46.78 -4.90
C GLN A 339 36.44 47.50 -4.33
N GLY A 340 35.72 46.82 -3.43
CA GLY A 340 34.73 47.46 -2.57
C GLY A 340 35.40 48.21 -1.43
N LEU A 341 35.20 49.53 -1.38
CA LEU A 341 35.80 50.41 -0.38
C LEU A 341 34.70 51.22 0.33
N PRO A 342 34.71 51.30 1.67
CA PRO A 342 33.82 52.20 2.38
C PRO A 342 34.25 53.66 2.15
N ALA A 343 33.27 54.53 1.91
CA ALA A 343 33.48 55.97 1.82
C ALA A 343 33.83 56.53 3.20
N LEU A 344 35.05 56.99 3.40
CA LEU A 344 35.50 57.64 4.63
C LEU A 344 34.86 59.02 4.78
N SER A 345 34.83 59.80 3.69
CA SER A 345 34.20 61.11 3.65
C SER A 345 33.53 61.37 2.30
N VAL A 346 32.43 62.12 2.32
CA VAL A 346 31.69 62.54 1.12
C VAL A 346 31.52 64.05 1.22
N THR A 347 32.10 64.80 0.27
CA THR A 347 32.13 66.27 0.31
C THR A 347 31.75 66.87 -1.04
N SER A 348 31.05 68.00 -1.05
CA SER A 348 30.85 68.78 -2.28
C SER A 348 32.09 69.62 -2.58
N SER A 349 32.55 69.59 -3.82
CA SER A 349 33.73 70.33 -4.29
C SER A 349 33.50 70.83 -5.73
N THR A 350 34.47 71.53 -6.28
CA THR A 350 34.61 71.74 -7.73
C THR A 350 35.82 70.96 -8.25
N ASP A 351 35.81 70.58 -9.52
CA ASP A 351 36.95 69.99 -10.21
C ASP A 351 37.09 70.56 -11.63
N SER A 352 38.28 70.43 -12.21
CA SER A 352 38.60 70.96 -13.54
C SER A 352 39.51 70.01 -14.31
N VAL A 353 39.12 69.68 -15.55
CA VAL A 353 39.87 68.80 -16.46
C VAL A 353 39.88 69.42 -17.85
N GLY A 354 41.04 69.94 -18.26
CA GLY A 354 41.16 70.72 -19.49
C GLY A 354 40.19 71.92 -19.50
N PRO A 355 39.32 72.06 -20.53
CA PRO A 355 38.34 73.15 -20.59
C PRO A 355 37.08 72.90 -19.72
N MET A 356 36.96 71.74 -19.08
CA MET A 356 35.80 71.40 -18.27
C MET A 356 35.98 71.89 -16.83
N GLN A 357 34.95 72.53 -16.26
CA GLN A 357 34.88 72.88 -14.84
C GLN A 357 33.45 72.68 -14.34
N GLY A 358 33.28 72.10 -13.15
CA GLY A 358 31.95 71.81 -12.61
C GLY A 358 31.94 71.50 -11.12
N GLY A 359 30.74 71.57 -10.53
CA GLY A 359 30.49 71.12 -9.17
C GLY A 359 30.34 69.59 -9.11
N ILE A 360 31.07 68.97 -8.20
CA ILE A 360 31.16 67.52 -8.04
C ILE A 360 30.95 67.12 -6.58
N THR A 361 30.74 65.83 -6.35
CA THR A 361 30.93 65.21 -5.04
C THR A 361 32.24 64.44 -5.05
N ARG A 362 33.12 64.68 -4.06
CA ARG A 362 34.33 63.89 -3.83
C ARG A 362 34.06 62.84 -2.78
N VAL A 363 34.44 61.60 -3.09
CA VAL A 363 34.35 60.47 -2.18
C VAL A 363 35.77 60.02 -1.84
N GLU A 364 36.15 60.20 -0.59
CA GLU A 364 37.39 59.68 -0.05
C GLU A 364 37.15 58.26 0.44
N PHE A 365 38.01 57.32 0.07
CA PHE A 365 37.91 55.92 0.49
C PHE A 365 38.89 55.59 1.61
N GLU A 366 38.51 54.70 2.50
CA GLU A 366 39.39 54.19 3.56
C GLU A 366 40.53 53.35 2.93
N LYS A 367 41.70 53.96 2.67
CA LYS A 367 42.85 53.24 2.13
C LYS A 367 43.78 52.76 3.25
N SER A 368 43.83 51.45 3.45
CA SER A 368 44.97 50.76 4.05
C SER A 368 46.03 50.46 2.98
N LEU A 369 46.85 51.45 2.62
CA LEU A 369 48.22 51.14 2.19
C LEU A 369 49.10 51.15 3.43
N LYS A 370 49.22 50.01 4.13
CA LYS A 370 50.30 49.83 5.11
C LYS A 370 51.63 49.90 4.37
N THR A 371 52.23 51.09 4.27
CA THR A 371 53.64 51.25 3.92
C THR A 371 54.47 50.77 5.12
N ARG A 372 54.70 49.46 5.21
CA ARG A 372 55.78 48.93 6.06
C ARG A 372 57.10 49.16 5.32
N GLY A 373 57.81 50.22 5.71
CA GLY A 373 59.25 50.36 5.49
C GLY A 373 59.67 50.88 4.11
N ARG A 374 60.37 52.02 4.13
CA ARG A 374 61.29 52.60 3.13
C ARG A 374 61.13 52.21 1.65
N TYR A 375 60.80 53.22 0.82
CA TYR A 375 61.14 53.40 -0.61
C TYR A 375 60.85 52.18 -1.50
N TYR A 376 59.78 52.12 -2.32
CA TYR A 376 59.45 53.00 -3.44
C TYR A 376 57.92 53.13 -3.60
N LYS A 377 57.38 54.33 -3.85
CA LYS A 377 56.04 54.49 -4.46
C LYS A 377 56.11 53.82 -5.83
N ILE A 378 55.43 52.71 -6.03
CA ILE A 378 55.26 52.14 -7.37
C ILE A 378 54.45 53.16 -8.16
N TRP A 379 54.96 53.63 -9.30
CA TRP A 379 54.20 54.52 -10.20
C TRP A 379 52.99 53.74 -10.71
N GLN A 380 51.81 54.10 -10.21
CA GLN A 380 50.52 53.51 -10.55
C GLN A 380 49.56 54.62 -10.92
N GLU A 381 49.25 54.71 -12.21
CA GLU A 381 48.40 55.76 -12.77
C GLU A 381 47.12 55.15 -13.34
N THR A 382 46.04 55.89 -13.35
CA THR A 382 44.78 55.52 -14.00
C THR A 382 44.28 56.66 -14.85
N ASP A 383 43.56 56.33 -15.92
CA ASP A 383 42.88 57.32 -16.74
C ASP A 383 41.49 57.57 -16.14
N ARG A 384 41.19 58.80 -15.74
CA ARG A 384 39.86 59.14 -15.19
C ARG A 384 38.73 58.91 -16.19
N ARG A 385 39.02 58.79 -17.49
CA ARG A 385 38.03 58.42 -18.53
C ARG A 385 37.53 56.99 -18.43
N THR A 386 38.33 56.10 -17.84
CA THR A 386 37.95 54.69 -17.62
C THR A 386 37.59 54.40 -16.17
N ALA A 387 37.83 55.34 -15.24
CA ALA A 387 37.50 55.22 -13.83
C ALA A 387 35.98 55.23 -13.57
N LEU A 388 35.50 54.17 -12.92
CA LEU A 388 34.11 53.98 -12.51
C LEU A 388 34.02 53.77 -11.01
N CYS A 389 32.88 54.19 -10.46
CA CYS A 389 32.53 53.94 -9.07
C CYS A 389 31.05 53.52 -8.98
N HIS A 390 30.79 52.35 -8.42
CA HIS A 390 29.44 51.81 -8.28
C HIS A 390 28.99 51.87 -6.82
N GLU A 391 27.86 52.52 -6.57
CA GLU A 391 27.20 52.50 -5.27
C GLU A 391 26.65 51.10 -4.99
N VAL A 392 26.95 50.54 -3.81
CA VAL A 392 26.43 49.25 -3.35
C VAL A 392 25.27 49.47 -2.39
N ILE A 393 24.18 48.73 -2.59
CA ILE A 393 23.02 48.70 -1.70
C ILE A 393 23.13 47.46 -0.82
N GLY A 394 23.35 47.66 0.48
CA GLY A 394 23.59 46.58 1.45
C GLY A 394 25.05 46.09 1.45
N GLY A 395 25.26 44.88 1.96
CA GLY A 395 26.52 44.17 1.94
C GLY A 395 26.72 43.30 0.69
N SER A 396 27.91 42.73 0.56
CA SER A 396 28.14 41.64 -0.39
C SER A 396 27.47 40.35 0.07
N PHE A 397 27.17 39.48 -0.88
CA PHE A 397 26.64 38.14 -0.59
C PHE A 397 27.22 37.13 -1.57
N THR A 398 27.28 35.87 -1.14
CA THR A 398 27.78 34.77 -1.96
C THR A 398 26.69 34.29 -2.91
N VAL A 399 27.09 34.02 -4.16
CA VAL A 399 26.22 33.36 -5.14
C VAL A 399 26.87 32.09 -5.67
N THR A 400 26.05 31.08 -5.90
CA THR A 400 26.42 29.78 -6.44
C THR A 400 25.59 29.50 -7.70
N GLY A 401 25.92 28.42 -8.41
CA GLY A 401 24.95 27.84 -9.34
C GLY A 401 23.71 27.37 -8.58
N VAL A 402 22.57 27.36 -9.26
CA VAL A 402 21.32 26.82 -8.69
C VAL A 402 21.50 25.34 -8.42
N ARG A 403 20.98 24.86 -7.28
CA ARG A 403 21.02 23.44 -6.95
C ARG A 403 20.32 22.61 -8.03
N GLN A 404 20.96 21.54 -8.44
CA GLN A 404 20.40 20.51 -9.32
C GLN A 404 20.40 19.19 -8.57
N PHE A 405 19.32 18.41 -8.71
CA PHE A 405 19.26 17.09 -8.11
C PHE A 405 20.07 16.09 -8.94
N THR A 406 20.61 15.07 -8.28
CA THR A 406 21.32 13.97 -8.95
C THR A 406 20.30 12.88 -9.29
N SER A 407 20.15 12.53 -10.57
CA SER A 407 19.19 11.50 -10.98
C SER A 407 19.67 10.09 -10.63
N GLY A 408 18.73 9.22 -10.22
CA GLY A 408 19.01 7.83 -9.90
C GLY A 408 17.75 7.01 -9.60
N THR A 409 17.86 5.68 -9.73
CA THR A 409 16.82 4.71 -9.38
C THR A 409 17.13 4.09 -8.01
N GLY A 410 16.12 3.85 -7.17
CA GLY A 410 16.31 3.27 -5.83
C GLY A 410 16.88 4.30 -4.85
N ILE A 411 16.04 5.24 -4.43
CA ILE A 411 16.44 6.34 -3.57
C ILE A 411 16.55 5.89 -2.11
N SER A 412 17.74 6.00 -1.55
CA SER A 412 18.01 5.73 -0.13
C SER A 412 18.40 7.00 0.64
N GLN A 413 18.67 8.09 -0.07
CA GLN A 413 18.99 9.39 0.50
C GLN A 413 18.04 10.44 -0.07
N LEU A 414 17.49 11.26 0.81
CA LEU A 414 16.63 12.40 0.52
C LEU A 414 17.08 13.58 1.38
N ASP A 415 16.59 14.76 1.07
CA ASP A 415 16.83 15.97 1.84
C ASP A 415 15.51 16.44 2.49
N TYR A 416 15.59 16.81 3.76
CA TYR A 416 14.53 17.43 4.54
C TYR A 416 14.78 18.94 4.62
N PHE A 417 13.74 19.74 4.41
CA PHE A 417 13.77 21.18 4.62
C PHE A 417 12.83 21.56 5.76
N GLY A 418 13.39 22.06 6.86
CA GLY A 418 12.62 22.45 8.04
C GLY A 418 13.52 22.85 9.20
N ASP A 419 13.00 22.82 10.43
CA ASP A 419 13.76 23.16 11.64
C ASP A 419 14.55 21.96 12.21
N GLY A 420 15.53 22.26 13.08
CA GLY A 420 16.39 21.23 13.68
C GLY A 420 15.66 20.31 14.66
N ALA A 421 14.66 20.81 15.38
CA ALA A 421 13.88 20.00 16.34
C ALA A 421 13.01 18.95 15.65
N THR A 422 12.33 19.35 14.57
CA THR A 422 11.53 18.45 13.74
C THR A 422 12.42 17.44 13.02
N TYR A 423 13.59 17.87 12.53
CA TYR A 423 14.57 16.96 11.94
C TYR A 423 15.05 15.90 12.94
N GLN A 424 15.34 16.28 14.19
CA GLN A 424 15.69 15.33 15.24
C GLN A 424 14.57 14.29 15.48
N ALA A 425 13.30 14.72 15.42
CA ALA A 425 12.14 13.84 15.63
C ALA A 425 11.90 12.82 14.49
N LEU A 426 12.61 12.95 13.36
CA LEU A 426 12.57 11.98 12.25
C LEU A 426 13.47 10.76 12.49
N ASP A 427 14.43 10.81 13.42
CA ASP A 427 15.36 9.70 13.61
C ASP A 427 14.65 8.43 14.13
N GLY A 428 14.82 7.31 13.42
CA GLY A 428 14.17 6.04 13.73
C GLY A 428 12.66 6.02 13.50
N ARG A 429 12.06 7.11 12.98
CA ARG A 429 10.62 7.21 12.75
C ARG A 429 10.23 6.52 11.45
N LEU A 430 9.15 5.74 11.48
CA LEU A 430 8.51 5.21 10.28
C LEU A 430 7.85 6.35 9.52
N LEU A 431 8.14 6.47 8.22
CA LEU A 431 7.55 7.44 7.30
C LEU A 431 6.76 6.69 6.23
N GLN A 432 5.65 7.28 5.79
CA GLN A 432 4.81 6.77 4.70
C GLN A 432 4.83 7.79 3.58
N PHE A 433 5.26 7.34 2.41
CA PHE A 433 5.43 8.12 1.19
C PHE A 433 4.23 7.86 0.29
N VAL A 434 3.48 8.90 -0.05
CA VAL A 434 2.22 8.75 -0.78
C VAL A 434 2.15 9.71 -1.96
N THR A 435 1.87 9.17 -3.14
CA THR A 435 1.34 9.94 -4.26
C THR A 435 -0.16 9.76 -4.28
N LEU A 436 -0.92 10.85 -4.25
CA LEU A 436 -2.38 10.81 -4.11
C LEU A 436 -3.09 10.86 -5.47
N ASN A 437 -4.13 10.04 -5.62
CA ASN A 437 -5.14 10.19 -6.66
C ASN A 437 -6.08 11.37 -6.34
N PRO A 438 -6.85 11.88 -7.33
CA PRO A 438 -7.81 12.96 -7.12
C PRO A 438 -8.88 12.67 -6.05
N ASP A 439 -9.16 11.39 -5.77
CA ASP A 439 -10.14 10.92 -4.78
C ASP A 439 -9.52 10.65 -3.40
N ASP A 440 -8.27 11.07 -3.17
CA ASP A 440 -7.50 10.89 -1.93
C ASP A 440 -7.17 9.41 -1.62
N THR A 441 -7.23 8.51 -2.61
CA THR A 441 -6.61 7.17 -2.52
C THR A 441 -5.13 7.24 -2.90
N ALA A 442 -4.34 6.23 -2.52
CA ALA A 442 -2.93 6.16 -2.90
C ALA A 442 -2.78 5.65 -4.34
N ALA A 443 -2.07 6.41 -5.17
CA ALA A 443 -1.57 5.97 -6.48
C ALA A 443 -0.26 5.17 -6.33
N LYS A 444 0.60 5.62 -5.41
CA LYS A 444 1.79 4.92 -4.94
C LYS A 444 1.84 5.06 -3.43
N VAL A 445 2.20 4.00 -2.73
CA VAL A 445 2.42 4.03 -1.28
C VAL A 445 3.56 3.09 -0.92
N GLU A 446 4.48 3.58 -0.10
CA GLU A 446 5.58 2.79 0.45
C GLU A 446 5.96 3.37 1.82
N GLU A 447 6.50 2.52 2.68
CA GLU A 447 6.90 2.89 4.03
C GLU A 447 8.36 2.62 4.25
N ALA A 448 9.02 3.50 4.99
CA ALA A 448 10.41 3.29 5.34
C ALA A 448 10.81 4.06 6.59
N VAL A 449 11.79 3.51 7.30
CA VAL A 449 12.32 4.10 8.52
C VAL A 449 13.36 5.16 8.17
N ALA A 450 13.17 6.37 8.68
CA ALA A 450 14.14 7.45 8.53
C ALA A 450 15.32 7.30 9.49
N SER A 451 16.48 7.75 9.03
CA SER A 451 17.70 7.91 9.82
C SER A 451 18.32 9.26 9.48
N ILE A 452 18.71 10.02 10.50
CA ILE A 452 19.26 11.37 10.29
C ILE A 452 20.79 11.39 10.41
N VAL A 453 21.38 12.52 10.02
CA VAL A 453 22.78 12.85 10.30
C VAL A 453 22.79 13.76 11.53
N GLU A 454 23.15 13.23 12.70
CA GLU A 454 23.07 13.95 13.98
C GLU A 454 23.81 15.30 13.96
N ALA A 455 24.96 15.38 13.28
CA ALA A 455 25.72 16.62 13.13
C ALA A 455 24.97 17.74 12.38
N GLN A 456 23.92 17.42 11.63
CA GLN A 456 23.11 18.37 10.88
C GLN A 456 21.88 18.88 11.65
N ILE A 457 21.63 18.41 12.88
CA ILE A 457 20.55 18.94 13.73
C ILE A 457 20.75 20.46 13.93
N GLY A 458 21.97 20.86 14.29
CA GLY A 458 22.34 22.26 14.50
C GLY A 458 21.55 22.92 15.64
N ASP A 459 21.22 24.20 15.47
CA ASP A 459 20.29 24.91 16.35
C ASP A 459 18.85 24.41 16.10
N PRO A 460 18.10 23.96 17.12
CA PRO A 460 16.71 23.49 16.99
C PRO A 460 15.79 24.43 16.22
N GLY A 461 15.99 25.76 16.32
CA GLY A 461 15.17 26.76 15.63
C GLY A 461 15.62 27.08 14.20
N SER A 462 16.78 26.59 13.77
CA SER A 462 17.36 26.93 12.46
C SER A 462 16.64 26.20 11.33
N ILE A 463 16.18 26.95 10.33
CA ILE A 463 15.57 26.37 9.12
C ILE A 463 16.66 26.11 8.10
N GLY A 464 16.72 24.91 7.54
CA GLY A 464 17.74 24.54 6.56
C GLY A 464 17.48 23.18 5.92
N VAL A 465 18.24 22.93 4.85
CA VAL A 465 18.23 21.64 4.15
C VAL A 465 19.18 20.67 4.86
N ARG A 466 18.71 19.46 5.14
CA ARG A 466 19.43 18.42 5.87
C ARG A 466 19.23 17.07 5.22
N SER A 467 20.26 16.25 5.13
CA SER A 467 20.18 14.93 4.50
C SER A 467 19.53 13.92 5.44
N LEU A 468 18.70 13.05 4.88
CA LEU A 468 17.95 12.01 5.56
C LEU A 468 18.12 10.72 4.77
N THR A 469 18.44 9.63 5.48
CA THR A 469 18.53 8.30 4.89
C THR A 469 17.22 7.55 5.12
N VAL A 470 16.71 6.93 4.07
CA VAL A 470 15.54 6.07 4.08
C VAL A 470 16.03 4.62 4.08
N LYS A 471 15.83 3.90 5.20
CA LYS A 471 16.30 2.51 5.33
C LYS A 471 15.53 1.61 4.36
N GLN A 472 16.24 0.65 3.76
CA GLN A 472 15.78 -0.26 2.69
C GLN A 472 15.51 0.39 1.32
N GLY A 473 15.59 1.72 1.21
CA GLY A 473 15.30 2.47 -0.02
C GLY A 473 13.83 2.41 -0.40
N LEU A 474 13.44 3.18 -1.42
CA LEU A 474 12.08 3.15 -1.98
C LEU A 474 12.09 2.49 -3.37
N ALA A 475 11.31 1.42 -3.54
CA ALA A 475 11.23 0.64 -4.76
C ALA A 475 10.23 1.22 -5.78
N GLN A 476 9.15 1.85 -5.31
CA GLN A 476 8.12 2.43 -6.19
C GLN A 476 8.42 3.86 -6.65
N PHE A 477 9.45 4.47 -6.05
CA PHE A 477 9.78 5.87 -6.23
C PHE A 477 11.18 6.09 -6.82
N THR A 478 11.33 7.17 -7.57
CA THR A 478 12.63 7.62 -8.10
C THR A 478 12.97 9.02 -7.61
N SER A 479 14.19 9.50 -7.88
CA SER A 479 14.58 10.88 -7.55
C SER A 479 13.65 11.93 -8.20
N ASP A 480 13.05 11.61 -9.34
CA ASP A 480 12.18 12.53 -10.07
C ASP A 480 10.84 12.77 -9.35
N ASP A 481 10.43 11.84 -8.48
CA ASP A 481 9.24 11.98 -7.64
C ASP A 481 9.44 13.02 -6.50
N PHE A 482 10.68 13.45 -6.22
CA PHE A 482 11.03 14.38 -5.14
C PHE A 482 11.67 15.69 -5.67
N PRO A 483 10.96 16.46 -6.50
CA PRO A 483 11.52 17.65 -7.11
C PRO A 483 11.76 18.75 -6.07
N LEU A 484 12.81 19.57 -6.27
CA LEU A 484 13.12 20.73 -5.43
C LEU A 484 12.05 21.84 -5.46
N SER A 485 11.04 21.72 -6.33
CA SER A 485 9.91 22.64 -6.44
C SER A 485 8.66 21.87 -6.82
N ASN A 486 7.50 22.21 -6.24
CA ASN A 486 6.22 21.54 -6.45
C ASN A 486 6.27 20.01 -6.18
N PRO A 487 6.63 19.60 -4.95
CA PRO A 487 6.69 18.19 -4.60
C PRO A 487 5.32 17.52 -4.80
N THR A 488 5.31 16.36 -5.44
CA THR A 488 4.12 15.54 -5.70
C THR A 488 3.91 14.46 -4.65
N VAL A 489 5.01 13.98 -4.05
CA VAL A 489 4.99 13.02 -2.94
C VAL A 489 4.72 13.76 -1.64
N VAL A 490 3.69 13.30 -0.92
CA VAL A 490 3.39 13.72 0.44
C VAL A 490 3.94 12.67 1.40
N VAL A 491 4.70 13.13 2.40
CA VAL A 491 5.26 12.28 3.43
C VAL A 491 4.51 12.50 4.74
N PHE A 492 4.12 11.40 5.37
CA PHE A 492 3.52 11.37 6.69
C PHE A 492 4.54 10.81 7.68
N GLY A 493 4.71 11.47 8.82
CA GLY A 493 5.55 10.97 9.92
C GLY A 493 4.77 10.59 11.17
N ASN A 494 3.49 10.98 11.28
CA ASN A 494 2.63 10.62 12.39
C ASN A 494 1.88 9.32 12.11
N ILE A 495 2.62 8.21 12.07
CA ILE A 495 2.10 6.90 11.71
C ILE A 495 2.04 6.01 12.94
N ALA A 496 0.94 5.27 13.10
CA ALA A 496 0.80 4.23 14.11
C ALA A 496 0.35 2.91 13.46
N PRO A 497 0.82 1.75 13.95
CA PRO A 497 0.22 0.48 13.59
C PRO A 497 -1.23 0.43 14.08
N MET A 498 -2.10 -0.21 13.30
CA MET A 498 -3.52 -0.42 13.58
C MET A 498 -3.88 -1.89 13.46
N THR A 499 -4.86 -2.32 14.26
CA THR A 499 -5.51 -3.63 14.13
C THR A 499 -7.01 -3.46 14.08
N GLN A 500 -7.68 -4.31 13.31
CA GLN A 500 -9.13 -4.36 13.24
C GLN A 500 -9.69 -4.82 14.59
N GLY A 501 -10.83 -4.25 14.96
CA GLY A 501 -11.60 -4.65 16.12
C GLY A 501 -12.01 -3.44 16.93
N LYS A 502 -13.26 -3.45 17.40
CA LYS A 502 -13.82 -2.43 18.27
C LYS A 502 -13.91 -2.94 19.71
N THR A 503 -13.20 -2.29 20.61
CA THR A 503 -13.27 -2.53 22.06
C THR A 503 -14.69 -2.24 22.55
N GLN A 504 -15.30 -3.26 23.16
CA GLN A 504 -16.60 -3.14 23.80
C GLN A 504 -16.46 -2.65 25.25
N GLN A 505 -17.54 -2.05 25.75
CA GLN A 505 -17.62 -1.72 27.17
C GLN A 505 -17.56 -2.99 28.01
N VAL A 506 -16.89 -2.92 29.16
CA VAL A 506 -16.82 -4.05 30.10
C VAL A 506 -18.25 -4.49 30.43
N THR A 507 -18.55 -5.75 30.17
CA THR A 507 -19.91 -6.28 30.31
C THR A 507 -19.93 -7.46 31.28
N VAL A 508 -20.95 -7.50 32.13
CA VAL A 508 -21.22 -8.64 33.02
C VAL A 508 -21.84 -9.76 32.20
N LEU A 509 -21.18 -10.91 32.14
CA LEU A 509 -21.68 -12.10 31.44
C LEU A 509 -22.71 -12.85 32.29
N GLY A 510 -22.53 -12.89 33.61
CA GLY A 510 -23.51 -13.50 34.51
C GLY A 510 -22.97 -13.89 35.88
N ASN A 511 -23.70 -14.80 36.53
CA ASN A 511 -23.44 -15.32 37.87
C ASN A 511 -22.75 -16.68 37.78
N GLY A 512 -21.59 -16.82 38.41
CA GLY A 512 -20.99 -18.13 38.58
C GLY A 512 -21.79 -19.01 39.53
N ASP A 513 -21.79 -20.32 39.26
CA ASP A 513 -22.32 -21.36 40.15
C ASP A 513 -21.35 -22.53 40.23
N ALA A 514 -20.69 -22.68 41.38
CA ALA A 514 -19.71 -23.74 41.63
C ALA A 514 -20.29 -25.16 41.59
N ARG A 515 -21.62 -25.31 41.50
CA ARG A 515 -22.31 -26.60 41.34
C ARG A 515 -22.44 -27.01 39.87
N GLN A 516 -22.31 -26.06 38.94
CA GLN A 516 -22.41 -26.34 37.51
C GLN A 516 -21.04 -26.67 36.94
N ILE A 517 -20.94 -27.84 36.33
CA ILE A 517 -19.78 -28.19 35.52
C ILE A 517 -19.90 -27.51 34.16
N PHE A 518 -18.78 -27.08 33.59
CA PHE A 518 -18.72 -26.53 32.23
C PHE A 518 -19.68 -25.35 31.98
N GLN A 519 -19.96 -24.56 33.02
CA GLN A 519 -20.82 -23.40 32.92
C GLN A 519 -20.32 -22.47 31.81
N SER A 520 -21.24 -21.98 30.97
CA SER A 520 -20.90 -21.24 29.76
C SER A 520 -21.73 -19.96 29.64
N PHE A 521 -21.13 -18.91 29.08
CA PHE A 521 -21.79 -17.64 28.81
C PHE A 521 -21.49 -17.17 27.39
N GLN A 522 -22.50 -16.64 26.71
CA GLN A 522 -22.32 -16.04 25.38
C GLN A 522 -21.77 -14.62 25.52
N LEU A 523 -20.83 -14.24 24.65
CA LEU A 523 -20.45 -12.83 24.49
C LEU A 523 -21.61 -12.05 23.83
N PRO A 524 -22.03 -10.90 24.37
CA PRO A 524 -23.21 -10.18 23.87
C PRO A 524 -23.14 -9.67 22.42
N LYS A 525 -21.94 -9.58 21.85
CA LYS A 525 -21.72 -9.09 20.48
C LYS A 525 -20.71 -9.97 19.78
N ALA A 526 -20.94 -10.15 18.48
CA ALA A 526 -20.17 -10.95 17.56
C ALA A 526 -19.79 -10.14 16.32
N PRO A 527 -18.82 -10.60 15.51
CA PRO A 527 -17.87 -11.67 15.83
C PRO A 527 -16.80 -11.18 16.82
N LEU A 528 -16.20 -12.08 17.61
CA LEU A 528 -15.01 -11.79 18.44
C LEU A 528 -13.83 -11.47 17.52
N THR A 529 -13.03 -10.47 17.87
CA THR A 529 -11.78 -10.19 17.15
C THR A 529 -10.71 -11.19 17.57
N TRP A 530 -10.11 -11.84 16.58
CA TRP A 530 -8.90 -12.64 16.73
C TRP A 530 -7.78 -12.00 15.91
N LEU A 531 -6.57 -11.92 16.44
CA LEU A 531 -5.41 -11.41 15.72
C LEU A 531 -4.44 -12.54 15.40
N PHE A 532 -3.71 -12.41 14.30
CA PHE A 532 -2.67 -13.36 13.96
C PHE A 532 -1.54 -13.30 14.99
N ASN A 533 -1.04 -14.46 15.41
CA ASN A 533 0.09 -14.54 16.32
C ASN A 533 0.92 -15.78 16.02
N GLU A 534 2.02 -15.60 15.27
CA GLU A 534 2.93 -16.68 14.87
C GLU A 534 3.59 -17.43 16.03
N ALA A 535 3.57 -16.88 17.26
CA ALA A 535 4.16 -17.51 18.43
C ALA A 535 3.20 -18.48 19.15
N LEU A 536 1.93 -18.52 18.75
CA LEU A 536 0.92 -19.41 19.33
C LEU A 536 0.67 -20.61 18.41
N THR A 537 0.02 -21.64 18.95
CA THR A 537 -0.49 -22.71 18.09
C THR A 537 -1.85 -23.22 18.55
N PRO A 538 -2.93 -22.96 17.80
CA PRO A 538 -2.97 -22.31 16.47
C PRO A 538 -2.44 -20.86 16.46
N PRO A 539 -1.93 -20.32 15.34
CA PRO A 539 -1.22 -19.04 15.29
C PRO A 539 -2.17 -17.84 15.33
N ARG A 540 -2.97 -17.75 16.39
CA ARG A 540 -4.01 -16.73 16.60
C ARG A 540 -4.17 -16.44 18.08
N ALA A 541 -4.47 -15.19 18.41
CA ALA A 541 -4.74 -14.73 19.75
C ALA A 541 -6.14 -14.10 19.82
N PRO A 542 -7.00 -14.48 20.78
CA PRO A 542 -8.30 -13.84 20.95
C PRO A 542 -8.17 -12.52 21.70
N GLU A 543 -8.83 -11.46 21.21
CA GLU A 543 -8.85 -10.15 21.87
C GLU A 543 -9.96 -10.09 22.92
N VAL A 544 -9.79 -10.88 23.99
CA VAL A 544 -10.71 -10.94 25.14
C VAL A 544 -9.96 -11.17 26.45
N SER A 545 -10.40 -10.45 27.49
CA SER A 545 -10.03 -10.68 28.89
C SER A 545 -11.28 -11.01 29.69
N ILE A 546 -11.25 -12.15 30.38
CA ILE A 546 -12.34 -12.62 31.26
C ILE A 546 -11.88 -12.49 32.69
N LEU A 547 -12.63 -11.74 33.48
CA LEU A 547 -12.39 -11.60 34.92
C LEU A 547 -13.50 -12.31 35.69
N VAL A 548 -13.11 -13.13 36.67
CA VAL A 548 -14.00 -13.75 37.65
C VAL A 548 -13.62 -13.26 39.03
N ASN A 549 -14.55 -12.61 39.73
CA ASN A 549 -14.26 -11.92 41.00
C ASN A 549 -13.08 -10.94 40.89
N GLN A 550 -12.98 -10.20 39.77
CA GLN A 550 -11.88 -9.27 39.47
C GLN A 550 -10.50 -9.93 39.29
N ILE A 551 -10.45 -11.26 39.14
CA ILE A 551 -9.23 -12.01 38.81
C ILE A 551 -9.32 -12.41 37.35
N GLU A 552 -8.30 -12.06 36.58
CA GLU A 552 -8.19 -12.48 35.18
C GLU A 552 -7.93 -13.98 35.09
N TRP A 553 -8.74 -14.66 34.28
CA TRP A 553 -8.58 -16.08 33.97
C TRP A 553 -7.84 -16.22 32.63
N THR A 554 -7.19 -17.36 32.41
CA THR A 554 -6.37 -17.61 31.23
C THR A 554 -7.15 -18.39 30.17
N GLU A 555 -7.11 -17.90 28.93
CA GLU A 555 -7.65 -18.64 27.79
C GLU A 555 -6.74 -19.84 27.45
N VAL A 556 -7.35 -20.99 27.19
CA VAL A 556 -6.66 -22.19 26.71
C VAL A 556 -7.46 -22.85 25.59
N ASP A 557 -6.78 -23.51 24.66
CA ASP A 557 -7.45 -24.24 23.58
C ASP A 557 -8.31 -25.40 24.12
N SER A 558 -7.83 -26.09 25.16
CA SER A 558 -8.48 -27.26 25.76
C SER A 558 -8.24 -27.32 27.26
N PHE A 559 -9.25 -27.80 28.00
CA PHE A 559 -9.10 -28.11 29.43
C PHE A 559 -8.18 -29.30 29.70
N PHE A 560 -7.86 -30.11 28.69
CA PHE A 560 -6.96 -31.24 28.84
C PHE A 560 -5.60 -30.78 29.42
N GLN A 561 -5.05 -31.56 30.36
CA GLN A 561 -3.81 -31.25 31.12
C GLN A 561 -3.89 -30.08 32.12
N ASN A 562 -5.03 -29.44 32.30
CA ASN A 562 -5.22 -28.44 33.36
C ASN A 562 -5.75 -29.10 34.63
N GLY A 563 -5.22 -28.69 35.78
CA GLY A 563 -5.62 -29.16 37.10
C GLY A 563 -6.97 -28.56 37.57
N PRO A 564 -7.56 -29.14 38.63
CA PRO A 564 -8.88 -28.75 39.15
C PRO A 564 -8.94 -27.35 39.79
N LYS A 565 -7.80 -26.66 39.92
CA LYS A 565 -7.69 -25.31 40.49
C LYS A 565 -7.20 -24.28 39.47
N ASP A 566 -6.89 -24.72 38.24
CA ASP A 566 -6.34 -23.84 37.22
C ASP A 566 -7.45 -22.93 36.71
N GLN A 567 -7.24 -21.62 36.80
CA GLN A 567 -8.23 -20.59 36.46
C GLN A 567 -8.24 -20.37 34.95
N VAL A 568 -8.77 -21.35 34.23
CA VAL A 568 -8.77 -21.39 32.77
C VAL A 568 -10.17 -21.39 32.18
N TYR A 569 -10.32 -20.83 30.99
CA TYR A 569 -11.52 -20.91 30.18
C TYR A 569 -11.17 -21.27 28.73
N ILE A 570 -12.16 -21.77 27.99
CA ILE A 570 -12.05 -21.99 26.55
C ILE A 570 -13.07 -21.14 25.80
N LEU A 571 -12.73 -20.76 24.58
CA LEU A 571 -13.64 -20.10 23.66
C LEU A 571 -14.21 -21.09 22.65
N ARG A 572 -15.51 -20.95 22.37
CA ARG A 572 -16.22 -21.76 21.39
C ARG A 572 -17.09 -20.87 20.52
N GLU A 573 -16.93 -20.99 19.21
CA GLU A 573 -17.76 -20.26 18.25
C GLU A 573 -18.81 -21.19 17.67
N ASP A 574 -19.99 -20.61 17.39
CA ASP A 574 -21.03 -21.27 16.62
C ASP A 574 -21.02 -20.83 15.15
N SER A 575 -21.80 -21.51 14.31
CA SER A 575 -21.92 -21.21 12.88
C SER A 575 -22.56 -19.84 12.58
N SER A 576 -23.02 -19.11 13.59
CA SER A 576 -23.56 -17.76 13.46
C SER A 576 -22.56 -16.70 13.91
N GLY A 577 -21.32 -17.09 14.23
CA GLY A 577 -20.24 -16.21 14.68
C GLY A 577 -20.34 -15.82 16.15
N ASN A 578 -21.26 -16.41 16.93
CA ASN A 578 -21.34 -16.10 18.36
C ASN A 578 -20.28 -16.87 19.13
N THR A 579 -19.57 -16.17 20.01
CA THR A 579 -18.57 -16.76 20.89
C THR A 579 -19.16 -17.06 22.27
N TRP A 580 -18.86 -18.25 22.77
CA TRP A 580 -19.22 -18.76 24.08
C TRP A 580 -17.96 -18.99 24.90
N VAL A 581 -17.93 -18.38 26.09
CA VAL A 581 -16.90 -18.60 27.11
C VAL A 581 -17.36 -19.78 27.96
N GLN A 582 -16.56 -20.84 28.04
CA GLN A 582 -16.84 -22.01 28.86
C GLN A 582 -15.75 -22.18 29.92
N PHE A 583 -16.16 -22.53 31.14
CA PHE A 583 -15.27 -22.76 32.29
C PHE A 583 -15.08 -24.25 32.59
N GLY A 584 -14.15 -24.59 33.48
CA GLY A 584 -13.83 -25.98 33.83
C GLY A 584 -14.94 -26.70 34.59
N ASP A 585 -14.75 -28.01 34.80
CA ASP A 585 -15.65 -28.88 35.56
C ASP A 585 -15.21 -29.10 37.03
N GLY A 586 -14.09 -28.48 37.44
CA GLY A 586 -13.48 -28.71 38.75
C GLY A 586 -12.60 -29.95 38.82
N VAL A 587 -12.37 -30.63 37.68
CA VAL A 587 -11.38 -31.70 37.50
C VAL A 587 -10.34 -31.27 36.48
N ASN A 588 -10.78 -30.85 35.30
CA ASN A 588 -10.01 -30.30 34.20
C ASN A 588 -10.31 -28.79 34.12
N GLY A 589 -9.48 -27.99 34.79
CA GLY A 589 -9.75 -26.58 35.04
C GLY A 589 -10.70 -26.35 36.23
N ALA A 590 -10.59 -25.18 36.85
CA ALA A 590 -11.41 -24.80 37.99
C ALA A 590 -12.88 -24.66 37.62
N ALA A 591 -13.76 -25.20 38.48
CA ALA A 591 -15.18 -24.87 38.44
C ALA A 591 -15.37 -23.40 38.79
N LEU A 592 -16.34 -22.76 38.13
CA LEU A 592 -16.56 -21.33 38.29
C LEU A 592 -17.08 -21.02 39.71
N PRO A 593 -16.41 -20.15 40.49
CA PRO A 593 -16.85 -19.83 41.84
C PRO A 593 -18.22 -19.13 41.86
N SER A 594 -19.05 -19.50 42.83
CA SER A 594 -20.37 -18.89 43.00
C SER A 594 -20.28 -17.39 43.32
N GLY A 595 -21.05 -16.57 42.60
CA GLY A 595 -21.11 -15.13 42.82
C GLY A 595 -22.20 -14.46 41.99
N VAL A 596 -22.46 -13.17 42.27
CA VAL A 596 -23.46 -12.37 41.55
C VAL A 596 -22.75 -11.36 40.67
N GLY A 597 -23.03 -11.40 39.36
CA GLY A 597 -22.40 -10.55 38.35
C GLY A 597 -20.88 -10.61 38.36
N ASN A 598 -20.34 -11.74 38.83
CA ASN A 598 -18.92 -11.87 39.14
C ASN A 598 -18.08 -12.26 37.93
N VAL A 599 -18.72 -12.63 36.81
CA VAL A 599 -18.06 -12.89 35.53
C VAL A 599 -18.23 -11.66 34.65
N THR A 600 -17.12 -11.03 34.30
CA THR A 600 -17.08 -9.86 33.41
C THR A 600 -16.13 -10.09 32.26
N ALA A 601 -16.43 -9.51 31.11
CA ALA A 601 -15.61 -9.58 29.92
C ALA A 601 -15.29 -8.19 29.37
N GLN A 602 -14.03 -8.00 28.95
CA GLN A 602 -13.62 -6.94 28.05
C GLN A 602 -13.10 -7.58 26.77
N TYR A 603 -13.64 -7.19 25.62
CA TYR A 603 -13.34 -7.86 24.36
C TYR A 603 -13.51 -6.92 23.17
N ARG A 604 -12.92 -7.30 22.03
CA ARG A 604 -13.04 -6.59 20.76
C ARG A 604 -13.94 -7.35 19.79
N THR A 605 -14.61 -6.62 18.90
CA THR A 605 -15.45 -7.23 17.87
C THR A 605 -15.12 -6.76 16.46
N GLY A 606 -15.18 -7.67 15.50
CA GLY A 606 -14.93 -7.45 14.08
C GLY A 606 -13.72 -8.25 13.57
N ASN A 607 -13.85 -8.79 12.36
CA ASN A 607 -12.86 -9.58 11.64
C ASN A 607 -13.00 -9.36 10.12
N GLY A 608 -12.11 -9.97 9.33
CA GLY A 608 -12.20 -10.05 7.87
C GLY A 608 -11.82 -8.79 7.10
N ALA A 609 -11.34 -7.72 7.74
CA ALA A 609 -10.89 -6.53 7.01
C ALA A 609 -9.60 -6.84 6.27
N ASN A 610 -9.68 -6.85 4.95
CA ASN A 610 -8.58 -7.17 4.09
C ASN A 610 -8.80 -6.48 2.73
N GLY A 611 -7.80 -5.72 2.28
CA GLY A 611 -7.85 -5.02 1.01
C GLY A 611 -7.63 -3.52 1.13
N TRP A 612 -7.71 -2.86 -0.03
CA TRP A 612 -7.55 -1.41 -0.14
C TRP A 612 -8.76 -0.69 0.43
N ARG A 613 -8.55 0.54 0.89
CA ARG A 613 -9.65 1.44 1.21
C ARG A 613 -10.52 1.65 -0.04
N GLN A 614 -11.85 1.59 0.13
CA GLN A 614 -12.79 1.85 -0.95
C GLN A 614 -12.64 3.30 -1.46
N SER A 615 -12.53 3.45 -2.79
CA SER A 615 -12.44 4.75 -3.47
C SER A 615 -13.60 5.69 -3.08
N GLY A 616 -13.29 6.98 -2.94
CA GLY A 616 -14.25 8.02 -2.55
C GLY A 616 -14.65 8.03 -1.06
N THR A 617 -14.23 7.05 -0.26
CA THR A 617 -14.51 7.01 1.19
C THR A 617 -13.37 7.62 2.00
N LYS A 618 -13.69 8.15 3.19
CA LYS A 618 -12.71 8.75 4.11
C LYS A 618 -12.78 8.07 5.48
N PRO A 619 -11.63 7.69 6.08
CA PRO A 619 -11.60 7.19 7.45
C PRO A 619 -12.20 8.20 8.43
N GLN A 620 -12.91 7.70 9.44
CA GLN A 620 -13.61 8.51 10.45
C GLN A 620 -13.03 8.22 11.83
N ALA A 621 -12.55 9.26 12.50
CA ALA A 621 -12.14 9.16 13.90
C ALA A 621 -13.36 8.97 14.80
N ASN A 622 -13.33 7.93 15.64
CA ASN A 622 -14.39 7.64 16.61
C ASN A 622 -13.99 8.03 18.04
N GLY A 623 -12.69 8.34 18.25
CA GLY A 623 -12.15 8.88 19.49
C GLY A 623 -11.94 10.39 19.45
N ARG A 624 -11.46 10.95 20.58
CA ARG A 624 -11.08 12.37 20.68
C ARG A 624 -9.60 12.51 20.99
N VAL A 625 -8.90 13.27 20.16
CA VAL A 625 -7.52 13.71 20.35
C VAL A 625 -7.47 15.21 20.07
N ALA A 626 -6.72 15.96 20.88
CA ALA A 626 -6.61 17.41 20.71
C ALA A 626 -6.03 17.75 19.33
N ASN A 627 -6.62 18.74 18.65
CA ASN A 627 -6.18 19.23 17.34
C ASN A 627 -6.09 18.19 16.21
N LEU A 628 -6.68 16.99 16.38
CA LEU A 628 -6.78 16.01 15.30
C LEU A 628 -7.66 16.57 14.18
N SER A 629 -7.10 16.71 12.98
CA SER A 629 -7.82 17.18 11.81
C SER A 629 -8.31 16.01 10.97
N GLN A 630 -7.44 15.05 10.64
CA GLN A 630 -7.77 13.92 9.78
C GLN A 630 -7.08 12.62 10.21
N VAL A 631 -7.73 11.50 9.89
CA VAL A 631 -7.18 10.15 9.96
C VAL A 631 -7.09 9.61 8.53
N ARG A 632 -5.95 9.03 8.17
CA ARG A 632 -5.66 8.54 6.82
C ARG A 632 -5.24 7.08 6.85
N VAL A 633 -5.80 6.30 5.94
CA VAL A 633 -5.36 4.93 5.65
C VAL A 633 -5.09 4.89 4.15
N TYR A 634 -3.82 4.70 3.79
CA TYR A 634 -3.34 4.70 2.42
C TYR A 634 -2.80 3.34 1.99
N GLU A 635 -2.26 2.56 2.93
CA GLU A 635 -1.83 1.19 2.68
C GLU A 635 -3.04 0.23 2.60
N GLN A 636 -2.81 -0.91 1.96
CA GLN A 636 -3.72 -2.05 2.02
C GLN A 636 -3.76 -2.62 3.44
N VAL A 637 -4.96 -2.92 3.94
CA VAL A 637 -5.12 -3.72 5.17
C VAL A 637 -4.86 -5.18 4.82
N THR A 638 -4.04 -5.86 5.59
CA THR A 638 -3.64 -7.26 5.35
C THR A 638 -3.96 -8.14 6.55
N GLY A 639 -3.81 -9.47 6.42
CA GLY A 639 -3.99 -10.43 7.52
C GLY A 639 -5.43 -10.74 7.95
N GLY A 640 -6.41 -9.92 7.57
CA GLY A 640 -7.82 -10.18 7.88
C GLY A 640 -8.40 -11.33 7.05
N THR A 641 -9.17 -12.20 7.69
CA THR A 641 -9.83 -13.34 7.03
C THR A 641 -11.25 -13.52 7.55
N SER A 642 -12.11 -14.13 6.73
CA SER A 642 -13.39 -14.64 7.20
C SER A 642 -13.21 -15.90 8.05
N ASP A 643 -14.28 -16.31 8.72
CA ASP A 643 -14.36 -17.61 9.40
C ASP A 643 -14.12 -18.74 8.39
N GLU A 644 -13.59 -19.87 8.87
CA GLU A 644 -13.29 -21.04 8.04
C GLU A 644 -14.55 -21.56 7.34
N ASP A 645 -14.48 -21.66 6.01
CA ASP A 645 -15.61 -22.11 5.20
C ASP A 645 -15.96 -23.59 5.47
N PRO A 646 -17.26 -23.98 5.48
CA PRO A 646 -17.66 -25.37 5.70
C PRO A 646 -17.03 -26.37 4.73
N SER A 647 -16.74 -26.00 3.48
CA SER A 647 -16.03 -26.86 2.52
C SER A 647 -14.59 -27.13 2.94
N HIS A 648 -13.92 -26.13 3.51
CA HIS A 648 -12.57 -26.27 4.05
C HIS A 648 -12.58 -27.14 5.31
N VAL A 649 -13.55 -26.92 6.22
CA VAL A 649 -13.74 -27.75 7.43
C VAL A 649 -13.87 -29.24 7.09
N LYS A 650 -14.53 -29.58 5.97
CA LYS A 650 -14.66 -30.98 5.51
C LYS A 650 -13.33 -31.63 5.12
N GLN A 651 -12.37 -30.82 4.67
CA GLN A 651 -11.04 -31.27 4.23
C GLN A 651 -10.05 -31.28 5.40
N ALA A 652 -10.03 -30.21 6.20
CA ALA A 652 -9.07 -30.01 7.28
C ALA A 652 -9.37 -30.88 8.52
N ALA A 653 -10.65 -31.03 8.92
CA ALA A 653 -10.99 -31.73 10.15
C ALA A 653 -10.53 -33.21 10.19
N PRO A 654 -10.72 -34.02 9.12
CA PRO A 654 -10.20 -35.39 9.10
C PRO A 654 -8.68 -35.47 9.22
N ALA A 655 -7.95 -34.57 8.54
CA ALA A 655 -6.50 -34.53 8.56
C ALA A 655 -5.97 -34.18 9.97
N ARG A 656 -6.60 -33.20 10.63
CA ARG A 656 -6.23 -32.81 12.00
C ARG A 656 -6.39 -33.94 13.02
N VAL A 657 -7.41 -34.78 12.86
CA VAL A 657 -7.60 -35.97 13.72
C VAL A 657 -6.54 -37.04 13.45
N GLN A 658 -6.06 -37.17 12.22
CA GLN A 658 -4.98 -38.10 11.88
C GLN A 658 -3.63 -37.64 12.43
N GLU A 659 -3.39 -36.33 12.48
CA GLU A 659 -2.16 -35.72 12.99
C GLU A 659 -1.94 -35.99 14.49
N LEU A 660 -3.02 -36.08 15.29
CA LEU A 660 -2.97 -36.26 16.75
C LEU A 660 -2.07 -35.24 17.48
N GLY A 661 -1.94 -34.03 16.91
CA GLY A 661 -1.12 -32.94 17.43
C GLY A 661 0.38 -33.10 17.20
N ARG A 662 0.81 -33.83 16.15
CA ARG A 662 2.21 -33.93 15.73
C ARG A 662 2.35 -33.80 14.22
N VAL A 663 3.23 -32.91 13.77
CA VAL A 663 3.46 -32.68 12.33
C VAL A 663 4.57 -33.60 11.82
N VAL A 664 4.22 -34.71 11.17
CA VAL A 664 5.19 -35.75 10.75
C VAL A 664 5.17 -35.99 9.24
N SER A 665 3.99 -36.21 8.68
CA SER A 665 3.77 -36.52 7.27
C SER A 665 3.68 -35.23 6.42
N LEU A 666 3.88 -35.32 5.10
CA LEU A 666 3.67 -34.18 4.19
C LEU A 666 2.24 -33.62 4.32
N SER A 667 1.24 -34.49 4.44
CA SER A 667 -0.15 -34.09 4.63
C SER A 667 -0.40 -33.42 5.99
N ASP A 668 0.40 -33.72 7.02
CA ASP A 668 0.32 -33.02 8.30
C ASP A 668 0.81 -31.57 8.14
N PHE A 669 1.88 -31.36 7.36
CA PHE A 669 2.37 -30.01 7.05
C PHE A 669 1.37 -29.22 6.20
N GLU A 670 0.71 -29.87 5.24
CA GLU A 670 -0.37 -29.25 4.45
C GLU A 670 -1.54 -28.85 5.35
N CYS A 671 -1.98 -29.73 6.25
CA CYS A 671 -3.07 -29.46 7.19
C CYS A 671 -2.73 -28.33 8.18
N GLU A 672 -1.50 -28.32 8.70
CA GLU A 672 -1.05 -27.27 9.61
C GLU A 672 -0.95 -25.92 8.88
N ALA A 673 -0.49 -25.91 7.63
CA ALA A 673 -0.44 -24.71 6.80
C ALA A 673 -1.83 -24.16 6.49
N LEU A 674 -2.79 -25.03 6.18
CA LEU A 674 -4.20 -24.65 5.97
C LEU A 674 -4.85 -24.07 7.23
N ALA A 675 -4.36 -24.41 8.43
CA ALA A 675 -4.81 -23.80 9.67
C ALA A 675 -4.22 -22.39 9.91
N VAL A 676 -3.22 -21.98 9.13
CA VAL A 676 -2.67 -20.62 9.13
C VAL A 676 -3.64 -19.71 8.38
N PRO A 677 -4.19 -18.68 9.03
CA PRO A 677 -5.17 -17.82 8.38
C PRO A 677 -4.64 -17.15 7.11
N GLY A 678 -5.48 -17.17 6.08
CA GLY A 678 -5.20 -16.58 4.77
C GLY A 678 -4.47 -17.52 3.82
N VAL A 679 -4.13 -18.75 4.24
CA VAL A 679 -3.71 -19.85 3.36
C VAL A 679 -4.94 -20.55 2.78
N GLU A 680 -5.12 -20.45 1.47
CA GLU A 680 -6.24 -21.06 0.72
C GLU A 680 -5.92 -22.49 0.26
N LYS A 681 -4.66 -22.73 -0.12
CA LYS A 681 -4.15 -24.04 -0.53
C LYS A 681 -2.75 -24.26 0.00
N ALA A 682 -2.41 -25.51 0.27
CA ALA A 682 -1.07 -25.93 0.63
C ALA A 682 -0.72 -27.25 -0.05
N LEU A 683 0.53 -27.39 -0.48
CA LEU A 683 1.10 -28.62 -1.03
C LEU A 683 2.52 -28.79 -0.49
N ALA A 684 2.77 -29.91 0.19
CA ALA A 684 4.08 -30.23 0.74
C ALA A 684 4.75 -31.31 -0.10
N VAL A 685 5.99 -31.04 -0.51
CA VAL A 685 6.84 -31.99 -1.25
C VAL A 685 8.24 -32.05 -0.65
N TRP A 686 8.93 -33.17 -0.86
CA TRP A 686 10.36 -33.25 -0.61
C TRP A 686 11.12 -32.53 -1.73
N ASP A 687 12.08 -31.70 -1.37
CA ASP A 687 12.97 -31.01 -2.30
C ASP A 687 14.40 -30.97 -1.73
N ALA A 688 15.35 -30.45 -2.49
CA ALA A 688 16.71 -30.20 -2.02
C ALA A 688 17.26 -28.88 -2.57
N GLN A 689 17.74 -28.03 -1.69
CA GLN A 689 18.44 -26.79 -2.07
C GLN A 689 19.94 -26.97 -1.78
N GLU A 690 20.78 -26.80 -2.79
CA GLU A 690 22.23 -26.99 -2.68
C GLU A 690 22.61 -28.38 -2.10
N ASN A 691 21.86 -29.43 -2.48
CA ASN A 691 21.96 -30.80 -1.94
C ASN A 691 21.60 -30.98 -0.46
N VAL A 692 21.00 -29.99 0.19
CA VAL A 692 20.43 -30.12 1.54
C VAL A 692 18.94 -30.49 1.41
N PRO A 693 18.52 -31.68 1.88
CA PRO A 693 17.12 -32.08 1.82
C PRO A 693 16.27 -31.16 2.69
N LEU A 694 15.16 -30.71 2.14
CA LEU A 694 14.20 -29.83 2.81
C LEU A 694 12.76 -30.24 2.48
N LEU A 695 11.83 -29.79 3.31
CA LEU A 695 10.41 -29.86 3.01
C LEU A 695 10.02 -28.54 2.33
N LYS A 696 9.58 -28.60 1.08
CA LYS A 696 9.06 -27.45 0.35
C LYS A 696 7.55 -27.43 0.48
N LEU A 697 7.03 -26.36 1.06
CA LEU A 697 5.61 -26.12 1.26
C LEU A 697 5.16 -24.99 0.34
N THR A 698 4.43 -25.32 -0.71
CA THR A 698 3.84 -24.33 -1.62
C THR A 698 2.47 -23.92 -1.08
N VAL A 699 2.25 -22.62 -0.86
CA VAL A 699 0.99 -22.08 -0.33
C VAL A 699 0.36 -21.07 -1.27
N LEU A 700 -0.95 -21.20 -1.52
CA LEU A 700 -1.73 -20.14 -2.16
C LEU A 700 -2.29 -19.24 -1.07
N LEU A 701 -1.92 -17.96 -1.10
CA LEU A 701 -2.41 -16.98 -0.15
C LEU A 701 -3.62 -16.22 -0.72
N SER A 702 -4.60 -15.95 0.13
CA SER A 702 -5.70 -15.00 -0.14
C SER A 702 -5.18 -13.61 -0.54
N ASN A 703 -4.03 -13.22 0.03
CA ASN A 703 -3.19 -12.13 -0.46
C ASN A 703 -1.74 -12.57 -0.59
N ASP A 704 -1.24 -12.57 -1.81
CA ASP A 704 0.18 -12.75 -2.07
C ASP A 704 0.95 -11.46 -1.72
N THR A 705 1.43 -11.40 -0.46
CA THR A 705 2.42 -10.41 0.01
C THR A 705 3.63 -11.11 0.63
N PRO A 706 4.86 -10.56 0.47
CA PRO A 706 6.06 -11.13 1.09
C PRO A 706 5.98 -11.22 2.62
N ALA A 707 5.31 -10.27 3.27
CA ALA A 707 5.13 -10.26 4.73
C ALA A 707 4.24 -11.42 5.20
N GLN A 708 3.14 -11.68 4.49
CA GLN A 708 2.26 -12.80 4.81
C GLN A 708 2.96 -14.13 4.56
N LEU A 709 3.68 -14.29 3.44
CA LEU A 709 4.47 -15.49 3.18
C LEU A 709 5.53 -15.73 4.27
N GLY A 710 6.21 -14.67 4.72
CA GLY A 710 7.15 -14.73 5.85
C GLY A 710 6.49 -15.15 7.16
N SER A 711 5.28 -14.70 7.42
CA SER A 711 4.49 -15.10 8.60
C SER A 711 4.12 -16.59 8.57
N VAL A 712 3.73 -17.11 7.39
CA VAL A 712 3.50 -18.56 7.20
C VAL A 712 4.80 -19.34 7.41
N GLN A 713 5.93 -18.85 6.87
CA GLN A 713 7.25 -19.44 7.09
C GLN A 713 7.60 -19.54 8.58
N THR A 714 7.39 -18.48 9.37
CA THR A 714 7.65 -18.50 10.82
C THR A 714 6.75 -19.50 11.53
N ALA A 715 5.43 -19.46 11.28
CA ALA A 715 4.47 -20.37 11.90
C ALA A 715 4.79 -21.84 11.62
N MET A 716 5.11 -22.19 10.37
CA MET A 716 5.46 -23.55 9.97
C MET A 716 6.82 -24.00 10.53
N THR A 717 7.78 -23.08 10.67
CA THR A 717 9.05 -23.37 11.34
C THR A 717 8.84 -23.66 12.83
N LEU A 718 7.97 -22.89 13.50
CA LEU A 718 7.61 -23.13 14.89
C LEU A 718 6.88 -24.47 15.07
N ALA A 719 5.93 -24.78 14.19
CA ALA A 719 5.22 -26.07 14.22
C ALA A 719 6.17 -27.27 14.06
N ASN A 720 7.10 -27.19 13.10
CA ASN A 720 8.10 -28.24 12.86
C ASN A 720 9.05 -28.43 14.06
N THR A 721 9.45 -27.34 14.72
CA THR A 721 10.39 -27.39 15.85
C THR A 721 9.74 -27.81 17.15
N SER A 722 8.47 -27.45 17.39
CA SER A 722 7.74 -27.73 18.63
C SER A 722 7.02 -29.08 18.62
N ARG A 723 6.42 -29.47 17.49
CA ARG A 723 5.59 -30.69 17.36
C ARG A 723 6.05 -31.65 16.26
N GLY A 724 6.92 -31.17 15.37
CA GLY A 724 7.49 -31.98 14.29
C GLY A 724 8.78 -32.68 14.67
N ALA A 725 9.36 -33.38 13.69
CA ALA A 725 10.61 -34.09 13.89
C ALA A 725 11.84 -33.16 13.91
N SER A 726 11.71 -31.91 13.43
CA SER A 726 12.78 -30.91 13.33
C SER A 726 14.06 -31.43 12.64
N ARG A 727 13.92 -32.39 11.71
CA ARG A 727 15.06 -33.03 11.00
C ARG A 727 15.48 -32.29 9.73
N PHE A 728 14.51 -31.70 9.04
CA PHE A 728 14.70 -31.00 7.78
C PHE A 728 14.11 -29.59 7.90
N PRO A 729 14.74 -28.57 7.31
CA PRO A 729 14.17 -27.24 7.26
C PRO A 729 12.89 -27.24 6.41
N VAL A 730 11.97 -26.34 6.75
CA VAL A 730 10.77 -26.07 5.95
C VAL A 730 11.05 -24.82 5.12
N LEU A 731 10.81 -24.89 3.82
CA LEU A 731 10.84 -23.76 2.90
C LEU A 731 9.43 -23.51 2.39
N VAL A 732 8.85 -22.37 2.75
CA VAL A 732 7.55 -21.92 2.27
C VAL A 732 7.75 -21.12 1.00
N VAL A 733 7.01 -21.46 -0.05
CA VAL A 733 7.01 -20.75 -1.33
C VAL A 733 5.59 -20.38 -1.74
N ASP A 734 5.45 -19.26 -2.43
CA ASP A 734 4.14 -18.79 -2.87
C ASP A 734 3.62 -19.59 -4.10
N ALA A 735 2.30 -19.65 -4.22
CA ALA A 735 1.57 -20.26 -5.32
C ALA A 735 0.72 -19.21 -6.04
N SER A 736 0.40 -19.46 -7.31
CA SER A 736 -0.35 -18.50 -8.13
C SER A 736 -1.56 -19.12 -8.83
N LEU A 737 -2.54 -18.30 -9.20
CA LEU A 737 -3.61 -18.76 -10.09
C LEU A 737 -3.09 -18.83 -11.52
N GLU A 738 -3.32 -19.96 -12.18
CA GLU A 738 -3.05 -20.14 -13.61
C GLU A 738 -4.37 -20.13 -14.36
N TYR A 739 -4.59 -19.08 -15.15
CA TYR A 739 -5.85 -18.90 -15.84
C TYR A 739 -5.88 -19.70 -17.13
N VAL A 740 -7.04 -20.29 -17.43
CA VAL A 740 -7.27 -21.05 -18.66
C VAL A 740 -8.27 -20.33 -19.55
N TYR A 741 -8.10 -20.50 -20.87
CA TYR A 741 -9.16 -20.19 -21.82
C TYR A 741 -9.99 -21.44 -22.08
N LEU A 742 -11.31 -21.32 -22.02
CA LEU A 742 -12.25 -22.40 -22.29
C LEU A 742 -13.32 -21.96 -23.29
N GLY A 743 -13.38 -22.66 -24.42
CA GLY A 743 -14.50 -22.58 -25.36
C GLY A 743 -15.33 -23.85 -25.35
N VAL A 744 -16.65 -23.70 -25.28
CA VAL A 744 -17.62 -24.81 -25.35
C VAL A 744 -18.74 -24.50 -26.35
N THR A 745 -19.23 -25.54 -27.02
CA THR A 745 -20.48 -25.50 -27.76
C THR A 745 -21.49 -26.39 -27.06
N ILE A 746 -22.71 -25.88 -26.85
CA ILE A 746 -23.75 -26.53 -26.05
C ILE A 746 -25.03 -26.63 -26.88
N GLY A 747 -25.62 -27.82 -26.95
CA GLY A 747 -26.98 -28.02 -27.44
C GLY A 747 -27.98 -28.06 -26.28
N LEU A 748 -29.11 -27.38 -26.41
CA LEU A 748 -30.13 -27.30 -25.36
C LEU A 748 -31.30 -28.26 -25.60
N LEU A 749 -31.90 -28.77 -24.53
CA LEU A 749 -33.15 -29.51 -24.58
C LEU A 749 -34.31 -28.58 -24.95
N SER A 750 -35.26 -29.10 -25.73
CA SER A 750 -36.45 -28.33 -26.13
C SER A 750 -37.24 -27.82 -24.92
N GLY A 751 -37.53 -26.52 -24.91
CA GLY A 751 -38.25 -25.84 -23.83
C GLY A 751 -37.37 -25.12 -22.79
N TYR A 752 -36.05 -25.35 -22.79
CA TYR A 752 -35.11 -24.59 -21.95
C TYR A 752 -34.68 -23.28 -22.62
N GLN A 753 -34.49 -22.23 -21.82
CA GLN A 753 -33.98 -20.94 -22.29
C GLN A 753 -32.45 -20.90 -22.21
N SER A 754 -31.81 -20.20 -23.16
CA SER A 754 -30.34 -20.09 -23.23
C SER A 754 -29.74 -19.47 -21.98
N ASP A 755 -30.22 -18.29 -21.59
CA ASP A 755 -29.53 -17.47 -20.60
C ASP A 755 -29.50 -18.13 -19.21
N PRO A 756 -30.62 -18.64 -18.65
CA PRO A 756 -30.59 -19.33 -17.36
C PRO A 756 -29.73 -20.61 -17.38
N THR A 757 -29.70 -21.31 -18.51
CA THR A 757 -28.90 -22.53 -18.66
C THR A 757 -27.41 -22.19 -18.70
N LEU A 758 -27.02 -21.14 -19.44
CA LEU A 758 -25.63 -20.67 -19.49
C LEU A 758 -25.15 -20.19 -18.12
N THR A 759 -25.97 -19.45 -17.36
CA THR A 759 -25.65 -19.09 -15.98
C THR A 759 -25.44 -20.31 -15.09
N ALA A 760 -26.25 -21.36 -15.24
CA ALA A 760 -26.07 -22.61 -14.52
C ALA A 760 -24.78 -23.36 -14.93
N VAL A 761 -24.38 -23.26 -16.20
CA VAL A 761 -23.10 -23.78 -16.71
C VAL A 761 -21.90 -23.01 -16.14
N GLU A 762 -21.96 -21.68 -16.14
CA GLU A 762 -20.93 -20.83 -15.52
C GLU A 762 -20.75 -21.17 -14.04
N ALA A 763 -21.86 -21.37 -13.31
CA ALA A 763 -21.85 -21.82 -11.93
C ALA A 763 -21.25 -23.23 -11.77
N ALA A 764 -21.63 -24.18 -12.62
CA ALA A 764 -21.08 -25.55 -12.59
C ALA A 764 -19.58 -25.60 -12.92
N LEU A 765 -19.09 -24.68 -13.75
CA LEU A 765 -17.67 -24.54 -14.07
C LEU A 765 -16.92 -23.71 -13.01
N GLY A 766 -17.60 -22.93 -12.19
CA GLY A 766 -16.96 -22.06 -11.18
C GLY A 766 -16.25 -20.86 -11.83
N VAL A 767 -16.87 -20.26 -12.84
CA VAL A 767 -16.33 -19.09 -13.55
C VAL A 767 -16.19 -17.91 -12.58
N VAL A 768 -15.00 -17.33 -12.51
CA VAL A 768 -14.68 -16.13 -11.73
C VAL A 768 -15.25 -14.90 -12.45
N PRO A 769 -16.20 -14.17 -11.85
CA PRO A 769 -16.82 -12.99 -12.48
C PRO A 769 -15.90 -11.78 -12.60
N SER A 770 -16.04 -10.98 -13.67
CA SER A 770 -15.29 -9.74 -13.87
C SER A 770 -15.77 -8.55 -13.05
N ASP A 771 -16.97 -8.64 -12.46
CA ASP A 771 -17.53 -7.59 -11.61
C ASP A 771 -16.94 -7.58 -10.19
N GLY A 772 -16.00 -8.50 -9.91
CA GLY A 772 -15.33 -8.64 -8.61
C GLY A 772 -16.16 -9.41 -7.58
N SER A 773 -17.29 -10.01 -7.96
CA SER A 773 -18.03 -10.92 -7.08
C SER A 773 -17.29 -12.24 -6.88
N ALA A 774 -17.58 -12.93 -5.78
CA ALA A 774 -16.95 -14.21 -5.46
C ALA A 774 -17.39 -15.29 -6.46
N ALA A 775 -16.44 -16.11 -6.91
CA ALA A 775 -16.74 -17.23 -7.80
C ALA A 775 -17.71 -18.22 -7.14
N PRO A 776 -18.61 -18.87 -7.90
CA PRO A 776 -19.50 -19.89 -7.38
C PRO A 776 -18.72 -21.06 -6.76
N ALA A 777 -18.96 -21.32 -5.48
CA ALA A 777 -18.37 -22.46 -4.79
C ALA A 777 -18.87 -23.79 -5.39
N GLY A 778 -18.00 -24.81 -5.41
CA GLY A 778 -18.33 -26.15 -5.86
C GLY A 778 -18.21 -26.38 -7.38
N GLY A 779 -17.98 -25.31 -8.15
CA GLY A 779 -17.76 -25.37 -9.59
C GLY A 779 -16.43 -26.07 -9.95
N LEU A 780 -16.29 -26.56 -11.19
CA LEU A 780 -15.12 -27.36 -11.57
C LEU A 780 -13.77 -26.65 -11.34
N PHE A 781 -13.66 -25.38 -11.73
CA PHE A 781 -12.45 -24.55 -11.59
C PHE A 781 -12.44 -23.71 -10.29
N SER A 782 -13.38 -23.93 -9.40
CA SER A 782 -13.44 -23.22 -8.11
C SER A 782 -12.30 -23.64 -7.19
N LEU A 783 -11.82 -22.70 -6.36
CA LEU A 783 -10.75 -22.96 -5.41
C LEU A 783 -11.14 -24.04 -4.40
N ASP A 784 -12.38 -24.16 -3.96
CA ASP A 784 -12.77 -25.20 -2.99
C ASP A 784 -12.67 -26.63 -3.56
N ARG A 785 -12.71 -26.78 -4.88
CA ARG A 785 -12.66 -28.08 -5.58
C ARG A 785 -11.28 -28.46 -6.10
N ARG A 786 -10.49 -27.47 -6.50
CA ARG A 786 -9.20 -27.68 -7.17
C ARG A 786 -8.05 -27.78 -6.17
N SER A 787 -7.04 -28.58 -6.51
CA SER A 787 -5.80 -28.71 -5.73
C SER A 787 -4.61 -28.09 -6.49
N LEU A 788 -3.54 -27.75 -5.77
CA LEU A 788 -2.28 -27.31 -6.38
C LEU A 788 -1.71 -28.40 -7.30
N GLY A 789 -1.36 -28.02 -8.52
CA GLY A 789 -0.84 -28.96 -9.54
C GLY A 789 -1.86 -29.96 -10.08
N GLU A 790 -3.16 -29.83 -9.75
CA GLU A 790 -4.19 -30.70 -10.34
C GLU A 790 -4.32 -30.40 -11.84
N GLU A 791 -4.21 -31.42 -12.70
CA GLU A 791 -4.50 -31.28 -14.13
C GLU A 791 -6.01 -31.23 -14.38
N GLU A 792 -6.46 -30.81 -15.56
CA GLU A 792 -7.89 -30.91 -15.93
C GLU A 792 -8.09 -31.58 -17.28
N TYR A 793 -9.17 -32.34 -17.41
CA TYR A 793 -9.47 -33.16 -18.59
C TYR A 793 -10.67 -32.59 -19.33
N SER A 794 -10.58 -32.48 -20.65
CA SER A 794 -11.69 -31.99 -21.47
C SER A 794 -12.97 -32.81 -21.27
N SER A 795 -12.85 -34.12 -21.07
CA SER A 795 -13.98 -35.03 -20.81
C SER A 795 -14.67 -34.80 -19.45
N ARG A 796 -13.94 -34.32 -18.43
CA ARG A 796 -14.52 -33.97 -17.13
C ARG A 796 -15.22 -32.62 -17.19
N ILE A 797 -14.71 -31.68 -18.00
CA ILE A 797 -15.40 -30.44 -18.35
C ILE A 797 -16.72 -30.76 -19.06
N GLU A 798 -16.66 -31.56 -20.13
CA GLU A 798 -17.86 -32.02 -20.86
C GLU A 798 -18.84 -32.72 -19.92
N GLY A 799 -18.38 -33.66 -19.10
CA GLY A 799 -19.23 -34.34 -18.13
C GLY A 799 -19.86 -33.40 -17.10
N THR A 800 -19.16 -32.33 -16.69
CA THR A 800 -19.70 -31.34 -15.75
C THR A 800 -20.80 -30.52 -16.41
N VAL A 801 -20.57 -30.02 -17.61
CA VAL A 801 -21.55 -29.23 -18.38
C VAL A 801 -22.75 -30.10 -18.80
N GLN A 802 -22.51 -31.35 -19.20
CA GLN A 802 -23.57 -32.29 -19.60
C GLN A 802 -24.57 -32.61 -18.48
N ASN A 803 -24.15 -32.50 -17.21
CA ASN A 803 -25.01 -32.76 -16.05
C ASN A 803 -25.84 -31.54 -15.63
N VAL A 804 -25.66 -30.38 -16.28
CA VAL A 804 -26.50 -29.20 -16.04
C VAL A 804 -27.88 -29.44 -16.64
N GLU A 805 -28.92 -29.22 -15.85
CA GLU A 805 -30.31 -29.38 -16.28
C GLU A 805 -30.59 -28.47 -17.50
N GLY A 806 -31.10 -29.06 -18.59
CA GLY A 806 -31.36 -28.35 -19.84
C GLY A 806 -30.28 -28.55 -20.93
N VAL A 807 -29.12 -29.12 -20.61
CA VAL A 807 -28.07 -29.44 -21.60
C VAL A 807 -28.36 -30.79 -22.28
N ALA A 808 -28.53 -30.77 -23.59
CA ALA A 808 -28.71 -31.98 -24.41
C ALA A 808 -27.37 -32.62 -24.79
N TRP A 809 -26.41 -31.80 -25.24
CA TRP A 809 -25.04 -32.23 -25.55
C TRP A 809 -24.05 -31.08 -25.35
N VAL A 810 -22.77 -31.40 -25.17
CA VAL A 810 -21.68 -30.43 -25.07
C VAL A 810 -20.44 -30.92 -25.82
N GLU A 811 -19.71 -29.99 -26.42
CA GLU A 811 -18.38 -30.22 -27.00
C GLU A 811 -17.42 -29.13 -26.50
N VAL A 812 -16.27 -29.51 -25.95
CA VAL A 812 -15.19 -28.55 -25.70
C VAL A 812 -14.53 -28.22 -27.04
N THR A 813 -14.56 -26.95 -27.45
CA THR A 813 -13.99 -26.47 -28.71
C THR A 813 -12.61 -25.85 -28.56
N ALA A 814 -12.27 -25.40 -27.35
CA ALA A 814 -11.02 -24.73 -27.04
C ALA A 814 -10.62 -24.95 -25.57
N LEU A 815 -9.36 -25.29 -25.32
CA LEU A 815 -8.79 -25.42 -23.97
C LEU A 815 -7.27 -25.18 -24.01
N TRP A 816 -6.77 -24.15 -23.33
CA TRP A 816 -5.33 -23.92 -23.15
C TRP A 816 -5.04 -22.98 -21.96
N SER A 817 -3.80 -22.99 -21.46
CA SER A 817 -3.35 -22.08 -20.39
C SER A 817 -3.00 -20.70 -20.94
N LEU A 818 -3.48 -19.65 -20.26
CA LEU A 818 -3.11 -18.25 -20.48
C LEU A 818 -1.94 -17.81 -19.60
N GLY A 819 -1.53 -18.63 -18.63
CA GLY A 819 -0.48 -18.34 -17.66
C GLY A 819 -1.00 -17.71 -16.37
N THR A 820 -0.08 -17.22 -15.56
CA THR A 820 -0.35 -16.67 -14.22
C THR A 820 -0.40 -15.14 -14.27
N ALA A 821 -1.33 -14.54 -13.53
CA ALA A 821 -1.43 -13.09 -13.38
C ALA A 821 -2.12 -12.71 -12.07
N LYS A 822 -1.73 -11.58 -11.46
CA LYS A 822 -2.45 -11.00 -10.31
C LYS A 822 -3.80 -10.41 -10.72
N ASP A 823 -3.84 -9.80 -11.90
CA ASP A 823 -5.08 -9.31 -12.54
C ASP A 823 -5.34 -10.14 -13.81
N PRO A 824 -6.33 -11.04 -13.83
CA PRO A 824 -6.63 -11.88 -14.99
C PRO A 824 -7.02 -11.07 -16.23
N SER A 825 -7.56 -9.85 -16.07
CA SER A 825 -7.95 -9.01 -17.22
C SER A 825 -6.77 -8.56 -18.09
N THR A 826 -5.55 -8.64 -17.54
CA THR A 826 -4.31 -8.33 -18.27
C THR A 826 -3.85 -9.46 -19.20
N LEU A 827 -4.44 -10.65 -19.09
CA LEU A 827 -4.10 -11.80 -19.92
C LEU A 827 -4.80 -11.70 -21.27
N PHE A 828 -4.00 -11.63 -22.33
CA PHE A 828 -4.53 -11.53 -23.70
C PHE A 828 -4.91 -12.92 -24.23
N VAL A 829 -6.19 -13.08 -24.58
CA VAL A 829 -6.66 -14.21 -25.37
C VAL A 829 -6.13 -14.08 -26.79
N ARG A 830 -4.98 -14.72 -27.08
CA ARG A 830 -4.56 -14.93 -28.46
C ARG A 830 -5.37 -16.09 -29.03
N LEU A 831 -6.28 -15.80 -29.96
CA LEU A 831 -6.94 -16.85 -30.75
C LEU A 831 -5.86 -17.72 -31.41
N PRO A 832 -5.72 -19.00 -31.02
CA PRO A 832 -4.67 -19.83 -31.59
C PRO A 832 -4.93 -20.02 -33.08
N ILE A 833 -3.85 -19.96 -33.85
CA ILE A 833 -3.87 -20.31 -35.28
C ILE A 833 -3.99 -21.84 -35.34
N LEU A 834 -5.23 -22.36 -35.41
CA LEU A 834 -5.60 -23.73 -35.76
C LEU A 834 -5.12 -24.84 -34.79
N PHE A 835 -5.82 -25.03 -33.67
CA PHE A 835 -5.97 -26.39 -33.12
C PHE A 835 -7.17 -27.06 -33.79
N ARG A 836 -6.95 -28.12 -34.57
CA ARG A 836 -8.04 -28.92 -35.16
C ARG A 836 -8.85 -29.71 -34.12
N ARG A 837 -8.28 -29.91 -32.93
CA ARG A 837 -8.94 -30.47 -31.74
C ARG A 837 -8.27 -29.88 -30.49
N PRO A 838 -9.04 -29.48 -29.46
CA PRO A 838 -8.46 -29.05 -28.20
C PRO A 838 -7.69 -30.21 -27.54
N PRO A 839 -6.68 -29.90 -26.70
CA PRO A 839 -5.95 -30.92 -25.95
C PRO A 839 -6.90 -31.66 -25.01
N PHE A 840 -6.69 -32.97 -24.86
CA PHE A 840 -7.47 -33.80 -23.94
C PHE A 840 -7.20 -33.49 -22.46
N VAL A 841 -6.03 -32.90 -22.17
CA VAL A 841 -5.56 -32.57 -20.81
C VAL A 841 -4.92 -31.20 -20.83
N ILE A 842 -5.18 -30.40 -19.80
CA ILE A 842 -4.43 -29.19 -19.47
C ILE A 842 -3.62 -29.46 -18.19
N SER A 843 -2.30 -29.41 -18.33
CA SER A 843 -1.39 -29.58 -17.20
C SER A 843 -1.38 -28.33 -16.31
N CYS A 844 -1.06 -28.52 -15.03
CA CYS A 844 -0.90 -27.44 -14.07
C CYS A 844 0.38 -27.69 -13.24
N PRO A 845 1.29 -26.71 -13.10
CA PRO A 845 2.45 -26.84 -12.22
C PRO A 845 2.04 -26.98 -10.75
N ASN A 846 2.86 -27.67 -9.94
CA ASN A 846 2.67 -27.79 -8.48
C ASN A 846 2.74 -26.45 -7.71
N THR A 847 3.03 -25.35 -8.40
CA THR A 847 3.04 -23.98 -7.87
C THR A 847 1.81 -23.18 -8.26
N SER A 848 0.82 -23.83 -8.87
CA SER A 848 -0.34 -23.15 -9.41
C SER A 848 -1.64 -23.92 -9.20
N VAL A 849 -2.76 -23.19 -9.26
CA VAL A 849 -4.12 -23.76 -9.32
C VAL A 849 -4.79 -23.24 -10.59
N LEU A 850 -5.37 -24.14 -11.40
CA LEU A 850 -6.13 -23.71 -12.58
C LEU A 850 -7.40 -22.95 -12.17
N ALA A 851 -7.62 -21.80 -12.77
CA ALA A 851 -8.81 -20.97 -12.59
C ALA A 851 -9.41 -20.56 -13.95
N LEU A 852 -10.72 -20.33 -13.99
CA LEU A 852 -11.44 -19.87 -15.18
C LEU A 852 -12.07 -18.51 -14.90
N TYR A 853 -11.69 -17.50 -15.68
CA TYR A 853 -12.22 -16.14 -15.57
C TYR A 853 -13.26 -15.90 -16.67
N ASP A 854 -14.28 -15.08 -16.39
CA ASP A 854 -15.42 -14.89 -17.28
C ASP A 854 -15.04 -14.40 -18.68
N THR A 855 -14.10 -13.46 -18.81
CA THR A 855 -13.62 -12.99 -20.12
C THR A 855 -12.77 -14.02 -20.87
N HIS A 856 -12.38 -15.11 -20.19
CA HIS A 856 -11.65 -16.25 -20.76
C HIS A 856 -12.57 -17.45 -21.04
N PHE A 857 -13.86 -17.34 -20.73
CA PHE A 857 -14.87 -18.35 -21.02
C PHE A 857 -15.73 -17.92 -22.21
N SER A 858 -15.96 -18.84 -23.15
CA SER A 858 -16.86 -18.61 -24.28
C SER A 858 -17.78 -19.80 -24.50
N ALA A 859 -19.09 -19.58 -24.46
CA ALA A 859 -20.09 -20.60 -24.76
C ALA A 859 -20.90 -20.22 -26.01
N LEU A 860 -21.01 -21.15 -26.96
CA LEU A 860 -21.87 -21.02 -28.13
C LEU A 860 -23.04 -21.99 -28.02
N VAL A 861 -24.27 -21.51 -28.23
CA VAL A 861 -25.46 -22.38 -28.30
C VAL A 861 -25.64 -22.86 -29.73
N GLY A 862 -25.53 -24.17 -29.93
CA GLY A 862 -25.76 -24.82 -31.22
C GLY A 862 -27.23 -25.18 -31.43
N ASP A 863 -27.69 -25.20 -32.68
CA ASP A 863 -29.00 -25.73 -33.02
C ASP A 863 -29.04 -27.25 -32.76
N SER A 864 -30.09 -27.71 -32.08
CA SER A 864 -30.31 -29.11 -31.66
C SER A 864 -30.45 -30.09 -32.82
#